data_AF-A0A7W6BGK1-F1
#
_entry.id   AF-A0A7W6BGK1-F1
#
_cell.length_a   1.000
_cell.length_b   1.000
_cell.length_c   1.000
_cell.angle_alpha   90.00
_cell.angle_beta   90.00
_cell.angle_gamma   90.00
#
_symmetry.space_group_name_H-M   'P 1'
#
loop_
_entity.id
_entity.type
_entity.pdbx_description
1 polymer ?
#
loop_
_entity_poly.entity_id
_entity_poly.type
_entity_poly.pdbx_seq_one_letter_code
_entity_poly.pdbx_strand_id
1 'polypeptide(L)'
;MTINRIALVVMPGTLMILVVIGMTGVEQWLSGFGKTEAARLAWGRAGIALPYVASAAIGILLLFSSAGSINIKQAGWGVVAGCSGTILIAAIRETMRLSAFMTVPADKTVWAFLDPATSIGASAALLCACFALRVALIGNAAFARAEPKRIQGKRALHGEADWMKLTEAAKLFPDAGGIVIGERYRVDKDSVGSQAFRADSAETWGAGGKSPLLCFDGSFGSSHGIVFAGSGGFKTTSVTIPTALKWGGTLIVLDPSNEVAPMVSVHRGGAGRDVFVLDPRKPDIGFNVLDWVGRFGGTKEEDIASVASWIMSDGGGVRGVRDDFFRASALQLLTALIADVCLSGRTDEHDQTLRQVRMNLSEPEPTLRKRLQDIYDNSGSDFVKENVAAFVNMTPETFSGVYANAVKETHWLSYPNYAALVSGKKFATNEIAAGNTDVFINIDLKTLETHSGLARVIIGSFLNAIYNRDGQIKGRALFLLDEVARLGYMRIIETARDAGRKYGITLTMIYQSIGQMRETYGGRDAASKWFESASWISFAAINDPETADYISRRCGMTTVEIDQVSRSFQAKGSSRTRSKQLAARPLIQPHEVLRMRADEQIVFTAGNAPLRCGRAIWFRRDDMKACVGTNRFHMVGDTPKPA
;
A
#
# COMPACT_ATOMS: atom_id res chain seq x y z
N MET A 1 29.60 4.93 7.17
CA MET A 1 29.82 4.19 5.90
C MET A 1 30.62 2.95 6.29
N THR A 2 30.08 1.73 6.12
CA THR A 2 30.72 0.50 6.62
C THR A 2 31.97 0.14 5.81
N ILE A 3 33.00 -0.40 6.48
CA ILE A 3 34.30 -0.82 5.89
C ILE A 3 34.11 -1.69 4.64
N ASN A 4 33.09 -2.55 4.62
CA ASN A 4 32.74 -3.40 3.48
C ASN A 4 32.35 -2.61 2.21
N ARG A 5 31.73 -1.43 2.33
CA ARG A 5 31.35 -0.61 1.16
C ARG A 5 32.56 0.06 0.51
N ILE A 6 33.55 0.46 1.32
CA ILE A 6 34.79 1.05 0.82
C ILE A 6 35.62 -0.03 0.11
N ALA A 7 35.72 -1.22 0.71
CA ALA A 7 36.43 -2.34 0.11
C ALA A 7 35.87 -2.72 -1.27
N LEU A 8 34.53 -2.73 -1.44
CA LEU A 8 33.88 -3.07 -2.71
C LEU A 8 34.07 -2.03 -3.83
N VAL A 9 34.38 -0.77 -3.50
CA VAL A 9 34.74 0.26 -4.50
C VAL A 9 36.24 0.23 -4.80
N VAL A 10 37.07 0.08 -3.78
CA VAL A 10 38.54 0.21 -3.90
C VAL A 10 39.19 -1.06 -4.43
N MET A 11 38.72 -2.24 -4.02
CA MET A 11 39.32 -3.53 -4.40
C MET A 11 39.30 -3.78 -5.92
N PRO A 12 38.19 -3.56 -6.66
CA PRO A 12 38.19 -3.77 -8.11
C PRO A 12 39.18 -2.87 -8.84
N GLY A 13 39.19 -1.58 -8.52
CA GLY A 13 40.10 -0.62 -9.14
C GLY A 13 41.57 -0.93 -8.84
N THR A 14 41.88 -1.29 -7.60
CA THR A 14 43.24 -1.62 -7.17
C THR A 14 43.74 -2.88 -7.85
N LEU A 15 42.93 -3.94 -7.91
CA LEU A 15 43.30 -5.21 -8.55
C LEU A 15 43.58 -5.03 -10.04
N MET A 16 42.75 -4.24 -10.72
CA MET A 16 42.93 -3.89 -12.13
C MET A 16 44.25 -3.16 -12.38
N ILE A 17 44.57 -2.15 -11.56
CA ILE A 17 45.83 -1.40 -11.68
C ILE A 17 47.04 -2.29 -11.37
N LEU A 18 46.97 -3.13 -10.33
CA LEU A 18 48.03 -4.07 -9.97
C LEU A 18 48.35 -5.05 -11.10
N VAL A 19 47.34 -5.49 -11.86
CA VAL A 19 47.53 -6.37 -13.02
C VAL A 19 48.26 -5.65 -14.15
N VAL A 20 47.91 -4.38 -14.43
CA VAL A 20 48.62 -3.58 -15.45
C VAL A 20 50.09 -3.40 -15.08
N ILE A 21 50.38 -3.13 -13.80
CA ILE A 21 51.75 -2.95 -13.31
C ILE A 21 52.50 -4.29 -13.29
N GLY A 22 51.90 -5.35 -12.74
CA GLY A 22 52.53 -6.66 -12.59
C GLY A 22 52.80 -7.39 -13.90
N MET A 23 52.03 -7.09 -14.96
CA MET A 23 52.24 -7.66 -16.31
C MET A 23 53.13 -6.79 -17.21
N THR A 24 53.77 -5.75 -16.69
CA THR A 24 54.71 -4.91 -17.46
C THR A 24 55.94 -5.73 -17.86
N GLY A 25 56.36 -5.67 -19.12
CA GLY A 25 57.53 -6.41 -19.62
C GLY A 25 57.20 -7.82 -20.14
N VAL A 26 55.93 -8.25 -20.07
CA VAL A 26 55.48 -9.55 -20.59
C VAL A 26 55.67 -9.67 -22.11
N GLU A 27 55.74 -8.55 -22.83
CA GLU A 27 56.09 -8.49 -24.25
C GLU A 27 57.45 -9.11 -24.57
N GLN A 28 58.44 -9.00 -23.67
CA GLN A 28 59.78 -9.57 -23.88
C GLN A 28 59.73 -11.09 -23.81
N TRP A 29 59.01 -11.61 -22.81
CA TRP A 29 58.82 -13.05 -22.63
C TRP A 29 57.97 -13.66 -23.76
N LEU A 30 56.85 -13.02 -24.13
CA LEU A 30 55.97 -13.50 -25.20
C LEU A 30 56.67 -13.49 -26.57
N SER A 31 57.48 -12.47 -26.86
CA SER A 31 58.22 -12.41 -28.12
C SER A 31 59.13 -13.63 -28.34
N GLY A 32 59.60 -14.27 -27.26
CA GLY A 32 60.45 -15.48 -27.31
C GLY A 32 59.77 -16.72 -27.90
N PHE A 33 58.43 -16.77 -27.93
CA PHE A 33 57.68 -17.88 -28.54
C PHE A 33 57.61 -17.81 -30.07
N GLY A 34 58.03 -16.69 -30.67
CA GLY A 34 58.08 -16.54 -32.12
C GLY A 34 59.25 -17.31 -32.75
N LYS A 35 58.94 -18.31 -33.59
CA LYS A 35 59.93 -19.06 -34.38
C LYS A 35 60.41 -18.31 -35.63
N THR A 36 59.68 -17.29 -36.07
CA THR A 36 60.02 -16.41 -37.19
C THR A 36 60.00 -14.95 -36.73
N GLU A 37 60.71 -14.06 -37.42
CA GLU A 37 60.79 -12.64 -37.07
C GLU A 37 59.41 -11.96 -37.06
N ALA A 38 58.57 -12.28 -38.05
CA ALA A 38 57.17 -11.84 -38.09
C ALA A 38 56.36 -12.36 -36.89
N ALA A 39 56.58 -13.60 -36.46
CA ALA A 39 55.92 -14.17 -35.29
C ALA A 39 56.41 -13.51 -33.98
N ARG A 40 57.70 -13.21 -33.84
CA ARG A 40 58.24 -12.50 -32.66
C ARG A 40 57.63 -11.11 -32.52
N LEU A 41 57.51 -10.37 -33.63
CA LEU A 41 56.84 -9.06 -33.66
C LEU A 41 55.35 -9.16 -33.31
N ALA A 42 54.65 -10.16 -33.82
CA ALA A 42 53.24 -10.38 -33.49
C ALA A 42 53.03 -10.69 -32.00
N TRP A 43 53.86 -11.57 -31.43
CA TRP A 43 53.81 -11.92 -30.00
C TRP A 43 54.23 -10.77 -29.09
N GLY A 44 55.22 -9.97 -29.50
CA GLY A 44 55.62 -8.75 -28.78
C GLY A 44 54.47 -7.73 -28.72
N ARG A 45 53.80 -7.48 -29.86
CA ARG A 45 52.60 -6.62 -29.90
C ARG A 45 51.46 -7.17 -29.04
N ALA A 46 51.23 -8.48 -29.07
CA ALA A 46 50.25 -9.11 -28.19
C ALA A 46 50.59 -8.87 -26.71
N GLY A 47 51.87 -8.96 -26.33
CA GLY A 47 52.32 -8.69 -24.97
C GLY A 47 52.18 -7.23 -24.52
N ILE A 48 52.30 -6.26 -25.43
CA ILE A 48 52.06 -4.84 -25.10
C ILE A 48 50.57 -4.59 -24.80
N ALA A 49 49.66 -5.22 -25.55
CA ALA A 49 48.22 -5.07 -25.33
C ALA A 49 47.71 -5.85 -24.09
N LEU A 50 48.37 -6.97 -23.76
CA LEU A 50 47.89 -7.95 -22.79
C LEU A 50 47.61 -7.39 -21.38
N PRO A 51 48.44 -6.53 -20.76
CA PRO A 51 48.17 -5.99 -19.43
C PRO A 51 46.86 -5.21 -19.35
N TYR A 52 46.57 -4.41 -20.38
CA TYR A 52 45.36 -3.60 -20.45
C TYR A 52 44.12 -4.46 -20.73
N VAL A 53 44.25 -5.47 -21.60
CA VAL A 53 43.18 -6.44 -21.88
C VAL A 53 42.88 -7.30 -20.65
N ALA A 54 43.91 -7.77 -19.93
CA ALA A 54 43.76 -8.56 -18.71
C ALA A 54 43.08 -7.74 -17.59
N SER A 55 43.49 -6.47 -17.42
CA SER A 55 42.81 -5.54 -16.51
C SER A 55 41.32 -5.40 -16.85
N ALA A 56 40.98 -5.12 -18.11
CA ALA A 56 39.61 -5.03 -18.56
C ALA A 56 38.82 -6.33 -18.34
N ALA A 57 39.43 -7.49 -18.59
CA ALA A 57 38.82 -8.80 -18.37
C ALA A 57 38.51 -9.04 -16.88
N ILE A 58 39.43 -8.68 -15.97
CA ILE A 58 39.22 -8.76 -14.52
C ILE A 58 38.08 -7.84 -14.09
N GLY A 59 38.03 -6.61 -14.61
CA GLY A 59 36.91 -5.69 -14.37
C GLY A 59 35.57 -6.31 -14.75
N ILE A 60 35.48 -6.93 -15.93
CA ILE A 60 34.26 -7.64 -16.37
C ILE A 60 33.94 -8.83 -15.44
N LEU A 61 34.92 -9.67 -15.11
CA LEU A 61 34.72 -10.82 -14.23
C LEU A 61 34.19 -10.41 -12.85
N LEU A 62 34.74 -9.34 -12.28
CA LEU A 62 34.29 -8.81 -10.99
C LEU A 62 32.83 -8.32 -11.06
N LEU A 63 32.45 -7.62 -12.13
CA LEU A 63 31.07 -7.17 -12.34
C LEU A 63 30.09 -8.35 -12.43
N PHE A 64 30.44 -9.40 -13.20
CA PHE A 64 29.60 -10.59 -13.31
C PHE A 64 29.55 -11.43 -12.03
N SER A 65 30.65 -11.54 -11.29
CA SER A 65 30.69 -12.22 -9.99
C SER A 65 29.86 -11.48 -8.91
N SER A 66 29.72 -10.17 -9.05
CA SER A 66 28.94 -9.33 -8.14
C SER A 66 27.47 -9.18 -8.56
N ALA A 67 27.07 -9.76 -9.70
CA ALA A 67 25.70 -9.66 -10.19
C ALA A 67 24.71 -10.29 -9.19
N GLY A 68 23.66 -9.55 -8.84
CA GLY A 68 22.69 -9.89 -7.79
C GLY A 68 22.99 -9.27 -6.43
N SER A 69 24.18 -8.71 -6.21
CA SER A 69 24.55 -8.03 -4.96
C SER A 69 23.84 -6.68 -4.78
N ILE A 70 23.58 -6.30 -3.52
CA ILE A 70 23.05 -4.98 -3.13
C ILE A 70 24.04 -3.86 -3.51
N ASN A 71 25.33 -4.14 -3.43
CA ASN A 71 26.41 -3.17 -3.67
C ASN A 71 26.93 -3.19 -5.12
N ILE A 72 26.19 -3.78 -6.06
CA ILE A 72 26.63 -3.87 -7.47
C ILE A 72 26.94 -2.50 -8.09
N LYS A 73 26.23 -1.44 -7.71
CA LYS A 73 26.51 -0.08 -8.19
C LYS A 73 27.87 0.44 -7.70
N GLN A 74 28.26 0.07 -6.49
CA GLN A 74 29.57 0.43 -5.91
C GLN A 74 30.69 -0.34 -6.62
N ALA A 75 30.52 -1.64 -6.87
CA ALA A 75 31.43 -2.43 -7.70
C ALA A 75 31.54 -1.84 -9.12
N GLY A 76 30.43 -1.37 -9.69
CA GLY A 76 30.38 -0.62 -10.94
C GLY A 76 31.31 0.59 -10.93
N TRP A 77 31.19 1.46 -9.92
CA TRP A 77 32.07 2.63 -9.75
C TRP A 77 33.55 2.24 -9.53
N GLY A 78 33.81 1.15 -8.80
CA GLY A 78 35.16 0.62 -8.61
C GLY A 78 35.83 0.19 -9.91
N VAL A 79 35.09 -0.50 -10.79
CA VAL A 79 35.59 -0.91 -12.11
C VAL A 79 35.71 0.28 -13.06
N VAL A 80 34.82 1.27 -13.01
CA VAL A 80 34.99 2.54 -13.75
C VAL A 80 36.31 3.20 -13.37
N ALA A 81 36.60 3.34 -12.06
CA ALA A 81 37.86 3.91 -11.58
C ALA A 81 39.08 3.08 -12.04
N GLY A 82 38.99 1.75 -11.99
CA GLY A 82 40.04 0.85 -12.49
C GLY A 82 40.30 0.99 -13.99
N CYS A 83 39.25 1.10 -14.81
CA CYS A 83 39.38 1.33 -16.25
C CYS A 83 39.99 2.71 -16.54
N SER A 84 39.55 3.77 -15.85
CA SER A 84 40.13 5.11 -15.99
C SER A 84 41.63 5.11 -15.65
N GLY A 85 42.02 4.44 -14.56
CA GLY A 85 43.43 4.26 -14.19
C GLY A 85 44.21 3.47 -15.25
N THR A 86 43.64 2.40 -15.78
CA THR A 86 44.25 1.58 -16.85
C THR A 86 44.49 2.39 -18.12
N ILE A 87 43.51 3.19 -18.55
CA ILE A 87 43.60 4.08 -19.72
C ILE A 87 44.65 5.18 -19.48
N LEU A 88 44.69 5.75 -18.27
CA LEU A 88 45.68 6.76 -17.91
C LEU A 88 47.11 6.18 -17.95
N ILE A 89 47.32 4.98 -17.42
CA ILE A 89 48.63 4.30 -17.49
C ILE A 89 49.03 4.04 -18.94
N ALA A 90 48.09 3.59 -19.79
CA ALA A 90 48.35 3.39 -21.22
C ALA A 90 48.74 4.70 -21.91
N ALA A 91 48.01 5.79 -21.64
CA ALA A 91 48.28 7.10 -22.20
C ALA A 91 49.64 7.66 -21.75
N ILE A 92 50.00 7.52 -20.47
CA ILE A 92 51.30 7.95 -19.95
C ILE A 92 52.42 7.16 -20.61
N ARG A 93 52.33 5.82 -20.65
CA ARG A 93 53.34 4.96 -21.28
C ARG A 93 53.53 5.29 -22.76
N GLU A 94 52.43 5.52 -23.47
CA GLU A 94 52.47 5.89 -24.87
C GLU A 94 53.05 7.29 -25.09
N THR A 95 52.72 8.24 -24.22
CA THR A 95 53.29 9.60 -24.26
C THR A 95 54.80 9.57 -24.01
N MET A 96 55.27 8.76 -23.05
CA MET A 96 56.70 8.57 -22.79
C MET A 96 57.42 7.86 -23.96
N ARG A 97 56.74 6.93 -24.65
CA ARG A 97 57.28 6.29 -25.86
C ARG A 97 57.38 7.30 -27.00
N LEU A 98 56.36 8.14 -27.19
CA LEU A 98 56.32 9.16 -28.23
C LEU A 98 57.31 10.31 -27.97
N SER A 99 57.55 10.68 -26.72
CA SER A 99 58.53 11.73 -26.38
C SER A 99 59.98 11.32 -26.64
N ALA A 100 60.27 10.03 -26.77
CA ALA A 100 61.58 9.53 -27.19
C ALA A 100 61.87 9.73 -28.70
N PHE A 101 60.86 10.06 -29.51
CA PHE A 101 61.04 10.38 -30.93
C PHE A 101 61.31 11.89 -31.11
N MET A 102 62.58 12.29 -31.13
CA MET A 102 63.02 13.70 -31.09
C MET A 102 62.78 14.52 -32.37
N THR A 103 62.35 13.94 -33.48
CA THR A 103 62.04 14.67 -34.73
C THR A 103 60.93 13.98 -35.51
N VAL A 104 59.71 14.51 -35.43
CA VAL A 104 58.58 14.09 -36.28
C VAL A 104 58.70 14.84 -37.63
N PRO A 105 58.75 14.15 -38.77
CA PRO A 105 58.76 14.78 -40.10
C PRO A 105 57.59 15.75 -40.28
N ALA A 106 57.81 16.91 -40.91
CA ALA A 106 56.85 18.01 -41.03
C ALA A 106 55.54 17.67 -41.78
N ASP A 107 55.49 16.49 -42.42
CA ASP A 107 54.37 15.95 -43.18
C ASP A 107 53.51 14.93 -42.40
N LYS A 108 53.88 14.56 -41.15
CA LYS A 108 53.16 13.54 -40.37
C LYS A 108 52.75 14.05 -38.99
N THR A 109 51.52 13.75 -38.60
CA THR A 109 51.00 14.07 -37.27
C THR A 109 51.49 13.05 -36.23
N VAL A 110 51.68 13.47 -34.97
CA VAL A 110 52.06 12.61 -33.84
C VAL A 110 51.13 11.40 -33.69
N TRP A 111 49.86 11.56 -34.08
CA TRP A 111 48.84 10.50 -34.11
C TRP A 111 49.17 9.32 -35.02
N ALA A 112 49.95 9.53 -36.09
CA ALA A 112 50.34 8.48 -37.03
C ALA A 112 51.35 7.48 -36.42
N PHE A 113 51.97 7.85 -35.29
CA PHE A 113 52.96 7.02 -34.60
C PHE A 113 52.39 6.27 -33.40
N LEU A 114 51.09 6.39 -33.12
CA LEU A 114 50.43 5.63 -32.05
C LEU A 114 50.64 4.12 -32.23
N ASP A 115 51.04 3.45 -31.16
CA ASP A 115 51.18 2.00 -31.16
C ASP A 115 49.80 1.34 -31.25
N PRO A 116 49.54 0.55 -32.32
CA PRO A 116 48.25 -0.14 -32.47
C PRO A 116 47.96 -1.10 -31.32
N ALA A 117 48.98 -1.71 -30.70
CA ALA A 117 48.77 -2.66 -29.61
C ALA A 117 48.29 -1.98 -28.32
N THR A 118 48.91 -0.85 -27.94
CA THR A 118 48.46 -0.02 -26.82
C THR A 118 47.06 0.54 -27.07
N SER A 119 46.75 0.91 -28.33
CA SER A 119 45.42 1.37 -28.75
C SER A 119 44.35 0.29 -28.60
N ILE A 120 44.65 -0.96 -28.94
CA ILE A 120 43.75 -2.12 -28.73
C ILE A 120 43.48 -2.33 -27.24
N GLY A 121 44.52 -2.29 -26.41
CA GLY A 121 44.40 -2.43 -24.96
C GLY A 121 43.56 -1.32 -24.31
N ALA A 122 43.81 -0.06 -24.68
CA ALA A 122 43.02 1.08 -24.20
C ALA A 122 41.55 1.01 -24.66
N SER A 123 41.30 0.53 -25.88
CA SER A 123 39.94 0.31 -26.39
C SER A 123 39.19 -0.76 -25.61
N ALA A 124 39.86 -1.85 -25.23
CA ALA A 124 39.26 -2.89 -24.38
C ALA A 124 38.88 -2.35 -22.99
N ALA A 125 39.77 -1.56 -22.38
CA ALA A 125 39.49 -0.88 -21.11
C ALA A 125 38.34 0.13 -21.24
N LEU A 126 38.24 0.85 -22.36
CA LEU A 126 37.14 1.78 -22.62
C LEU A 126 35.80 1.05 -22.77
N LEU A 127 35.75 -0.06 -23.50
CA LEU A 127 34.53 -0.88 -23.60
C LEU A 127 34.10 -1.42 -22.23
N CYS A 128 35.06 -1.89 -21.43
CA CYS A 128 34.82 -2.28 -20.04
C CYS A 128 34.29 -1.10 -19.22
N ALA A 129 34.86 0.09 -19.35
CA ALA A 129 34.41 1.31 -18.65
C ALA A 129 32.96 1.67 -19.02
N CYS A 130 32.59 1.61 -20.29
CA CYS A 130 31.23 1.86 -20.75
C CYS A 130 30.23 0.87 -20.13
N PHE A 131 30.58 -0.42 -20.08
CA PHE A 131 29.74 -1.43 -19.41
C PHE A 131 29.69 -1.23 -17.89
N ALA A 132 30.81 -0.95 -17.25
CA ALA A 132 30.90 -0.67 -15.82
C ALA A 132 30.09 0.58 -15.42
N LEU A 133 30.12 1.63 -16.25
CA LEU A 133 29.33 2.83 -16.09
C LEU A 133 27.84 2.53 -16.20
N ARG A 134 27.44 1.69 -17.16
CA ARG A 134 26.07 1.18 -17.24
C ARG A 134 25.68 0.48 -15.93
N VAL A 135 26.52 -0.44 -15.43
CA VAL A 135 26.27 -1.14 -14.14
C VAL A 135 26.19 -0.16 -12.96
N ALA A 136 27.06 0.85 -12.91
CA ALA A 136 27.07 1.87 -11.85
C ALA A 136 25.76 2.69 -11.80
N LEU A 137 25.18 2.99 -12.97
CA LEU A 137 23.95 3.77 -13.10
C LEU A 137 22.70 2.93 -12.84
N ILE A 138 22.53 1.81 -13.55
CA ILE A 138 21.29 1.01 -13.53
C ILE A 138 21.37 -0.25 -12.65
N GLY A 139 22.50 -0.53 -12.02
CA GLY A 139 22.67 -1.64 -11.08
C GLY A 139 22.47 -3.02 -11.72
N ASN A 140 21.79 -3.92 -10.99
CA ASN A 140 21.54 -5.30 -11.44
C ASN A 140 20.76 -5.38 -12.77
N ALA A 141 20.01 -4.34 -13.14
CA ALA A 141 19.33 -4.27 -14.43
C ALA A 141 20.28 -4.28 -15.64
N ALA A 142 21.57 -3.98 -15.44
CA ALA A 142 22.59 -4.11 -16.49
C ALA A 142 22.82 -5.56 -16.95
N PHE A 143 22.49 -6.54 -16.10
CA PHE A 143 22.63 -7.98 -16.36
C PHE A 143 21.31 -8.67 -16.69
N ALA A 144 20.19 -7.94 -16.67
CA ALA A 144 18.88 -8.51 -16.97
C ALA A 144 18.87 -9.08 -18.40
N ARG A 145 18.31 -10.29 -18.55
CA ARG A 145 18.08 -10.89 -19.87
C ARG A 145 17.14 -9.98 -20.65
N ALA A 146 17.29 -9.97 -21.98
CA ALA A 146 16.38 -9.25 -22.85
C ALA A 146 14.96 -9.80 -22.63
N GLU A 147 14.11 -9.02 -21.97
CA GLU A 147 12.69 -9.31 -21.88
C GLU A 147 12.07 -9.18 -23.29
N PRO A 148 11.05 -9.99 -23.61
CA PRO A 148 10.31 -9.86 -24.86
C PRO A 148 9.87 -8.40 -25.05
N LYS A 149 10.25 -7.79 -26.18
CA LYS A 149 9.97 -6.38 -26.42
C LYS A 149 8.46 -6.20 -26.58
N ARG A 150 7.86 -5.36 -25.74
CA ARG A 150 6.45 -4.98 -25.87
C ARG A 150 6.25 -4.11 -27.12
N ILE A 151 5.20 -4.42 -27.86
CA ILE A 151 4.85 -3.75 -29.11
C ILE A 151 3.59 -2.91 -28.89
N GLN A 152 3.58 -1.68 -29.40
CA GLN A 152 2.47 -0.73 -29.30
C GLN A 152 1.98 -0.30 -30.70
N GLY A 153 0.78 0.27 -30.78
CA GLY A 153 0.20 0.80 -32.02
C GLY A 153 -0.23 -0.30 -33.00
N LYS A 154 -0.14 -0.02 -34.31
CA LYS A 154 -0.66 -0.91 -35.38
C LYS A 154 -0.15 -2.36 -35.35
N ARG A 155 0.99 -2.62 -34.69
CA ARG A 155 1.58 -3.96 -34.57
C ARG A 155 1.16 -4.70 -33.28
N ALA A 156 0.39 -4.09 -32.39
CA ALA A 156 -0.06 -4.66 -31.14
C ALA A 156 -1.33 -5.53 -31.30
N LEU A 157 -1.21 -6.63 -32.05
CA LEU A 157 -2.33 -7.50 -32.45
C LEU A 157 -3.13 -8.11 -31.28
N HIS A 158 -2.52 -8.23 -30.09
CA HIS A 158 -3.09 -8.90 -28.92
C HIS A 158 -3.36 -7.94 -27.74
N GLY A 159 -3.37 -6.64 -28.01
CA GLY A 159 -3.52 -5.59 -27.01
C GLY A 159 -2.22 -4.85 -26.72
N GLU A 160 -2.37 -3.68 -26.11
CA GLU A 160 -1.30 -2.72 -25.81
C GLU A 160 -1.28 -2.30 -24.34
N ALA A 161 -1.78 -3.15 -23.44
CA ALA A 161 -1.78 -2.86 -22.02
C ALA A 161 -0.34 -2.60 -21.53
N ASP A 162 -0.15 -1.49 -20.83
CA ASP A 162 1.12 -1.13 -20.24
C ASP A 162 0.91 -0.53 -18.84
N TRP A 163 2.00 -0.42 -18.08
CA TRP A 163 1.97 0.22 -16.77
C TRP A 163 1.86 1.74 -16.91
N MET A 164 1.08 2.37 -16.02
CA MET A 164 1.04 3.82 -15.88
C MET A 164 2.45 4.38 -15.72
N LYS A 165 2.76 5.46 -16.47
CA LYS A 165 4.04 6.15 -16.31
C LYS A 165 4.06 6.88 -14.98
N LEU A 166 5.20 6.90 -14.29
CA LEU A 166 5.32 7.62 -13.01
C LEU A 166 5.07 9.12 -13.12
N THR A 167 5.23 9.71 -14.31
CA THR A 167 4.87 11.10 -14.60
C THR A 167 3.36 11.32 -14.68
N GLU A 168 2.60 10.32 -15.16
CA GLU A 168 1.14 10.34 -15.16
C GLU A 168 0.62 10.08 -13.73
N ALA A 169 1.24 9.14 -13.02
CA ALA A 169 0.95 8.89 -11.61
C ALA A 169 1.12 10.14 -10.76
N ALA A 170 2.16 10.96 -11.01
CA ALA A 170 2.37 12.23 -10.29
C ALA A 170 1.25 13.27 -10.53
N LYS A 171 0.59 13.22 -11.70
CA LYS A 171 -0.51 14.13 -12.03
C LYS A 171 -1.81 13.69 -11.36
N LEU A 172 -2.05 12.38 -11.30
CA LEU A 172 -3.23 11.80 -10.65
C LEU A 172 -3.10 11.81 -9.12
N PHE A 173 -1.88 11.60 -8.63
CA PHE A 173 -1.55 11.48 -7.22
C PHE A 173 -0.38 12.38 -6.86
N PRO A 174 -0.62 13.68 -6.61
CA PRO A 174 0.42 14.59 -6.18
C PRO A 174 1.01 14.17 -4.82
N ASP A 175 2.18 14.70 -4.47
CA ASP A 175 2.86 14.43 -3.19
C ASP A 175 2.20 15.19 -2.01
N ALA A 176 1.41 16.23 -2.32
CA ALA A 176 0.89 17.17 -1.34
C ALA A 176 -0.49 16.76 -0.81
N GLY A 177 -0.51 16.19 0.39
CA GLY A 177 -1.72 16.01 1.20
C GLY A 177 -2.71 14.98 0.66
N GLY A 178 -3.60 14.50 1.53
CA GLY A 178 -4.63 13.52 1.17
C GLY A 178 -4.33 12.09 1.63
N ILE A 179 -5.01 11.13 1.02
CA ILE A 179 -4.87 9.70 1.32
C ILE A 179 -3.59 9.18 0.69
N VAL A 180 -2.67 8.63 1.49
CA VAL A 180 -1.40 8.11 0.96
C VAL A 180 -1.65 6.76 0.32
N ILE A 181 -1.53 6.69 -1.00
CA ILE A 181 -1.68 5.46 -1.77
C ILE A 181 -0.36 4.71 -1.82
N GLY A 182 0.78 5.39 -1.98
CA GLY A 182 2.08 4.74 -2.11
C GLY A 182 3.23 5.71 -2.33
N GLU A 183 4.32 5.20 -2.90
CA GLU A 183 5.51 5.98 -3.27
C GLU A 183 5.78 5.87 -4.77
N ARG A 184 6.22 6.98 -5.36
CA ARG A 184 6.38 7.16 -6.81
C ARG A 184 7.67 6.54 -7.34
N TYR A 185 7.80 5.23 -7.22
CA TYR A 185 8.88 4.45 -7.83
C TYR A 185 8.43 3.02 -8.14
N ARG A 186 9.20 2.34 -8.99
CA ARG A 186 8.96 0.96 -9.41
C ARG A 186 9.90 0.02 -8.67
N VAL A 187 9.36 -0.75 -7.72
CA VAL A 187 10.14 -1.68 -6.89
C VAL A 187 10.78 -2.77 -7.75
N ASP A 188 10.04 -3.31 -8.73
CA ASP A 188 10.52 -4.30 -9.70
C ASP A 188 11.67 -3.80 -10.60
N LYS A 189 11.85 -2.49 -10.75
CA LYS A 189 12.95 -1.88 -11.50
C LYS A 189 14.09 -1.36 -10.62
N ASP A 190 13.96 -1.49 -9.30
CA ASP A 190 15.00 -1.10 -8.36
C ASP A 190 16.09 -2.18 -8.26
N SER A 191 17.29 -1.76 -7.86
CA SER A 191 18.46 -2.59 -7.58
C SER A 191 18.19 -3.74 -6.59
N VAL A 192 17.21 -3.55 -5.69
CA VAL A 192 16.77 -4.55 -4.70
C VAL A 192 15.62 -5.42 -5.19
N GLY A 193 15.02 -5.14 -6.36
CA GLY A 193 13.77 -5.77 -6.82
C GLY A 193 13.80 -7.31 -6.91
N SER A 194 14.98 -7.92 -7.04
CA SER A 194 15.17 -9.38 -7.06
C SER A 194 15.33 -10.02 -5.67
N GLN A 195 15.43 -9.23 -4.61
CA GLN A 195 15.61 -9.70 -3.23
C GLN A 195 14.31 -9.59 -2.45
N ALA A 196 14.14 -10.43 -1.42
CA ALA A 196 13.00 -10.32 -0.51
C ALA A 196 13.11 -9.05 0.36
N PHE A 197 11.98 -8.39 0.58
CA PHE A 197 11.90 -7.24 1.48
C PHE A 197 11.99 -7.69 2.95
N ARG A 198 12.74 -6.95 3.77
CA ARG A 198 12.83 -7.16 5.22
C ARG A 198 12.70 -5.83 5.96
N ALA A 199 11.74 -5.76 6.88
CA ALA A 199 11.48 -4.56 7.68
C ALA A 199 12.65 -4.20 8.61
N ASP A 200 13.38 -5.20 9.10
CA ASP A 200 14.52 -5.07 10.01
C ASP A 200 15.86 -4.81 9.31
N SER A 201 15.91 -4.90 7.96
CA SER A 201 17.13 -4.71 7.19
C SER A 201 17.00 -3.59 6.17
N ALA A 202 17.55 -2.42 6.54
CA ALA A 202 17.53 -1.21 5.72
C ALA A 202 18.19 -1.38 4.34
N GLU A 203 19.08 -2.36 4.19
CA GLU A 203 19.74 -2.66 2.91
C GLU A 203 18.76 -3.23 1.86
N THR A 204 17.65 -3.81 2.30
CA THR A 204 16.61 -4.37 1.41
C THR A 204 15.60 -3.34 0.92
N TRP A 205 15.66 -2.10 1.43
CA TRP A 205 14.66 -1.06 1.17
C TRP A 205 14.88 -0.32 -0.17
N GLY A 206 16.08 -0.30 -0.72
CA GLY A 206 16.33 0.39 -2.00
C GLY A 206 15.92 1.87 -1.98
N ALA A 207 15.08 2.28 -2.95
CA ALA A 207 14.64 3.66 -3.16
C ALA A 207 13.42 4.09 -2.31
N GLY A 208 12.67 3.15 -1.74
CA GLY A 208 11.50 3.54 -0.95
C GLY A 208 11.88 4.06 0.42
N GLY A 209 11.10 5.02 0.90
CA GLY A 209 11.50 5.93 1.97
C GLY A 209 12.02 7.28 1.47
N LYS A 210 12.60 7.31 0.26
CA LYS A 210 13.22 8.49 -0.37
C LYS A 210 12.45 9.02 -1.56
N SER A 211 11.58 8.20 -2.12
CA SER A 211 10.77 8.56 -3.29
C SER A 211 9.59 9.44 -2.86
N PRO A 212 9.13 10.39 -3.70
CA PRO A 212 7.96 11.20 -3.40
C PRO A 212 6.71 10.33 -3.17
N LEU A 213 5.76 10.81 -2.37
CA LEU A 213 4.51 10.09 -2.14
C LEU A 213 3.59 10.21 -3.35
N LEU A 214 2.64 9.29 -3.40
CA LEU A 214 1.47 9.31 -4.25
C LEU A 214 0.28 9.49 -3.31
N CYS A 215 -0.25 10.71 -3.23
CA CYS A 215 -1.39 11.04 -2.39
C CYS A 215 -2.63 11.33 -3.24
N PHE A 216 -3.77 10.81 -2.79
CA PHE A 216 -5.06 11.06 -3.40
C PHE A 216 -5.83 12.08 -2.57
N ASP A 217 -6.12 13.22 -3.19
CA ASP A 217 -6.78 14.37 -2.59
C ASP A 217 -8.33 14.26 -2.58
N GLY A 218 -8.89 13.18 -3.14
CA GLY A 218 -10.33 13.00 -3.27
C GLY A 218 -10.98 13.86 -4.37
N SER A 219 -10.19 14.41 -5.30
CA SER A 219 -10.66 15.33 -6.35
C SER A 219 -11.50 14.65 -7.45
N PHE A 220 -11.28 13.36 -7.73
CA PHE A 220 -11.95 12.61 -8.79
C PHE A 220 -12.69 11.36 -8.29
N GLY A 221 -13.49 10.75 -9.17
CA GLY A 221 -14.23 9.52 -8.90
C GLY A 221 -15.29 9.68 -7.80
N SER A 222 -15.47 8.68 -6.96
CA SER A 222 -16.28 8.73 -5.74
C SER A 222 -15.56 9.35 -4.54
N SER A 223 -14.28 9.72 -4.67
CA SER A 223 -13.34 9.96 -3.56
C SER A 223 -13.01 8.74 -2.70
N HIS A 224 -13.62 7.57 -2.92
CA HIS A 224 -13.40 6.40 -2.07
C HIS A 224 -12.22 5.53 -2.53
N GLY A 225 -11.58 4.86 -1.58
CA GLY A 225 -10.47 3.95 -1.80
C GLY A 225 -10.72 2.58 -1.17
N ILE A 226 -10.25 1.52 -1.84
CA ILE A 226 -10.26 0.16 -1.29
C ILE A 226 -8.86 -0.41 -1.30
N VAL A 227 -8.43 -0.98 -0.18
CA VAL A 227 -7.12 -1.63 -0.04
C VAL A 227 -7.32 -3.10 0.28
N PHE A 228 -6.80 -3.96 -0.59
CA PHE A 228 -6.63 -5.38 -0.32
C PHE A 228 -5.17 -5.66 -0.01
N ALA A 229 -4.89 -6.05 1.22
CA ALA A 229 -3.55 -6.43 1.65
C ALA A 229 -3.62 -7.65 2.55
N GLY A 230 -2.93 -8.73 2.18
CA GLY A 230 -2.86 -9.94 2.99
C GLY A 230 -2.23 -9.71 4.38
N SER A 231 -2.27 -10.73 5.23
CA SER A 231 -1.56 -10.70 6.52
C SER A 231 -0.07 -10.39 6.31
N GLY A 232 0.49 -9.52 7.15
CA GLY A 232 1.86 -9.02 6.99
C GLY A 232 2.05 -8.03 5.82
N GLY A 233 0.97 -7.61 5.14
CA GLY A 233 1.01 -6.65 4.02
C GLY A 233 1.20 -5.18 4.43
N PHE A 234 1.64 -4.91 5.67
CA PHE A 234 1.90 -3.57 6.18
C PHE A 234 0.71 -2.60 6.06
N LYS A 235 -0.54 -3.08 6.21
CA LYS A 235 -1.78 -2.28 6.11
C LYS A 235 -1.69 -0.97 6.92
N THR A 236 -1.54 -1.10 8.24
CA THR A 236 -1.45 0.05 9.14
C THR A 236 -0.22 0.90 8.86
N THR A 237 0.91 0.23 8.64
CA THR A 237 2.23 0.86 8.47
C THR A 237 2.35 1.67 7.17
N SER A 238 1.69 1.26 6.09
CA SER A 238 1.88 1.89 4.77
C SER A 238 0.66 2.63 4.23
N VAL A 239 -0.51 2.47 4.84
CA VAL A 239 -1.73 3.18 4.45
C VAL A 239 -2.24 4.00 5.63
N THR A 240 -2.51 3.37 6.77
CA THR A 240 -3.23 4.02 7.88
C THR A 240 -2.42 5.14 8.52
N ILE A 241 -1.19 4.85 8.98
CA ILE A 241 -0.31 5.84 9.60
C ILE A 241 0.06 6.96 8.61
N PRO A 242 0.58 6.68 7.40
CA PRO A 242 0.90 7.73 6.44
C PRO A 242 -0.29 8.63 6.12
N THR A 243 -1.47 8.06 5.92
CA THR A 243 -2.70 8.82 5.66
C THR A 243 -3.10 9.66 6.87
N ALA A 244 -3.05 9.11 8.08
CA ALA A 244 -3.33 9.88 9.29
C ALA A 244 -2.33 11.02 9.55
N LEU A 245 -1.10 10.95 9.02
CA LEU A 245 -0.14 12.05 9.13
C LEU A 245 -0.36 13.15 8.07
N LYS A 246 -0.86 12.79 6.88
CA LYS A 246 -1.01 13.70 5.73
C LYS A 246 -2.43 14.22 5.51
N TRP A 247 -3.46 13.55 6.03
CA TRP A 247 -4.85 13.95 5.87
C TRP A 247 -5.16 15.22 6.68
N GLY A 248 -5.59 16.27 5.98
CA GLY A 248 -5.81 17.59 6.56
C GLY A 248 -7.25 17.87 7.04
N GLY A 249 -8.20 16.96 6.83
CA GLY A 249 -9.60 17.09 7.27
C GLY A 249 -9.95 16.21 8.47
N THR A 250 -11.23 16.21 8.87
CA THR A 250 -11.79 15.31 9.89
C THR A 250 -11.37 13.87 9.59
N LEU A 251 -10.86 13.16 10.59
CA LEU A 251 -10.40 11.78 10.46
C LEU A 251 -11.13 10.87 11.45
N ILE A 252 -11.84 9.86 10.94
CA ILE A 252 -12.45 8.80 11.74
C ILE A 252 -11.71 7.50 11.42
N VAL A 253 -11.04 6.91 12.39
CA VAL A 253 -10.25 5.69 12.20
C VAL A 253 -10.84 4.54 13.01
N LEU A 254 -11.14 3.42 12.35
CA LEU A 254 -11.34 2.14 13.05
C LEU A 254 -9.98 1.46 13.19
N ASP A 255 -9.54 1.24 14.44
CA ASP A 255 -8.21 0.71 14.76
C ASP A 255 -8.32 -0.52 15.68
N PRO A 256 -8.49 -1.73 15.12
CA PRO A 256 -8.60 -2.95 15.92
C PRO A 256 -7.30 -3.39 16.63
N SER A 257 -6.15 -2.85 16.24
CA SER A 257 -4.85 -3.15 16.87
C SER A 257 -4.51 -2.16 18.00
N ASN A 258 -5.28 -1.08 18.13
CA ASN A 258 -5.05 0.07 19.02
C ASN A 258 -3.61 0.59 18.92
N GLU A 259 -3.06 0.68 17.70
CA GLU A 259 -1.69 1.14 17.44
C GLU A 259 -1.62 2.54 16.83
N VAL A 260 -2.68 2.98 16.14
CA VAL A 260 -2.70 4.19 15.32
C VAL A 260 -2.73 5.43 16.18
N ALA A 261 -3.68 5.53 17.12
CA ALA A 261 -3.87 6.75 17.91
C ALA A 261 -2.59 7.17 18.66
N PRO A 262 -1.90 6.29 19.44
CA PRO A 262 -0.66 6.66 20.12
C PRO A 262 0.46 7.15 19.18
N MET A 263 0.46 6.66 17.93
CA MET A 263 1.48 7.01 16.95
C MET A 263 1.23 8.36 16.27
N VAL A 264 -0.01 8.84 16.18
CA VAL A 264 -0.33 10.04 15.37
C VAL A 264 -1.00 11.17 16.14
N SER A 265 -1.55 10.92 17.34
CA SER A 265 -2.31 11.93 18.10
C SER A 265 -1.50 13.19 18.40
N VAL A 266 -0.21 13.09 18.71
CA VAL A 266 0.65 14.26 19.00
C VAL A 266 0.83 15.13 17.76
N HIS A 267 1.15 14.51 16.61
CA HIS A 267 1.30 15.22 15.33
C HIS A 267 -0.01 15.89 14.91
N ARG A 268 -1.14 15.18 15.06
CA ARG A 268 -2.45 15.72 14.69
C ARG A 268 -2.90 16.83 15.65
N GLY A 269 -2.72 16.67 16.96
CA GLY A 269 -3.01 17.72 17.95
C GLY A 269 -2.14 18.97 17.77
N GLY A 270 -0.85 18.79 17.44
CA GLY A 270 0.06 19.89 17.10
C GLY A 270 -0.35 20.69 15.86
N ALA A 271 -1.19 20.12 14.99
CA ALA A 271 -1.81 20.79 13.85
C ALA A 271 -3.15 21.49 14.20
N GLY A 272 -3.46 21.66 15.49
CA GLY A 272 -4.67 22.35 15.95
C GLY A 272 -5.96 21.53 15.84
N ARG A 273 -5.84 20.19 15.94
CA ARG A 273 -6.97 19.26 15.80
C ARG A 273 -7.42 18.74 17.15
N ASP A 274 -8.73 18.55 17.30
CA ASP A 274 -9.33 17.97 18.50
C ASP A 274 -9.31 16.44 18.35
N VAL A 275 -8.46 15.77 19.13
CA VAL A 275 -8.21 14.33 19.00
C VAL A 275 -8.90 13.55 20.12
N PHE A 276 -9.92 12.77 19.76
CA PHE A 276 -10.66 11.90 20.66
C PHE A 276 -10.33 10.43 20.41
N VAL A 277 -10.13 9.67 21.47
CA VAL A 277 -9.84 8.22 21.41
C VAL A 277 -10.91 7.48 22.19
N LEU A 278 -11.76 6.73 21.47
CA LEU A 278 -12.78 5.86 22.05
C LEU A 278 -12.14 4.51 22.35
N ASP A 279 -11.76 4.27 23.61
CA ASP A 279 -11.11 3.05 24.05
C ASP A 279 -11.85 2.47 25.27
N PRO A 280 -12.41 1.23 25.18
CA PRO A 280 -13.05 0.59 26.31
C PRO A 280 -12.18 0.40 27.57
N ARG A 281 -10.85 0.49 27.44
CA ARG A 281 -9.91 0.42 28.57
C ARG A 281 -9.74 1.77 29.27
N LYS A 282 -10.13 2.85 28.59
CA LYS A 282 -10.11 4.24 29.09
C LYS A 282 -11.45 4.91 28.77
N PRO A 283 -12.54 4.51 29.45
CA PRO A 283 -13.90 4.92 29.11
C PRO A 283 -14.24 6.38 29.48
N ASP A 284 -13.24 7.24 29.71
CA ASP A 284 -13.43 8.65 30.06
C ASP A 284 -13.88 9.51 28.88
N ILE A 285 -13.61 9.01 27.66
CA ILE A 285 -13.95 9.68 26.40
C ILE A 285 -15.07 8.88 25.71
N GLY A 286 -16.20 9.55 25.56
CA GLY A 286 -17.36 9.04 24.84
C GLY A 286 -18.30 10.17 24.46
N PHE A 287 -19.23 9.87 23.57
CA PHE A 287 -20.24 10.80 23.06
C PHE A 287 -21.61 10.13 23.09
N ASN A 288 -22.68 10.90 22.93
CA ASN A 288 -24.02 10.35 22.88
C ASN A 288 -24.39 10.06 21.42
N VAL A 289 -24.45 8.78 21.05
CA VAL A 289 -24.78 8.34 19.69
C VAL A 289 -26.21 8.68 19.25
N LEU A 290 -27.05 9.23 20.13
CA LEU A 290 -28.40 9.69 19.84
C LEU A 290 -28.51 11.22 19.67
N ASP A 291 -27.44 11.99 19.94
CA ASP A 291 -27.49 13.47 19.96
C ASP A 291 -27.70 14.14 18.59
N TRP A 292 -27.63 13.36 17.51
CA TRP A 292 -27.83 13.79 16.12
C TRP A 292 -29.25 13.50 15.61
N VAL A 293 -30.03 12.68 16.33
CA VAL A 293 -31.39 12.26 15.92
C VAL A 293 -32.30 13.46 15.69
N GLY A 294 -32.90 13.54 14.50
CA GLY A 294 -33.78 14.63 14.09
C GLY A 294 -33.09 15.95 13.80
N ARG A 295 -31.76 15.97 13.69
CA ARG A 295 -30.99 17.19 13.39
C ARG A 295 -30.64 17.25 11.92
N PHE A 296 -30.58 18.49 11.42
CA PHE A 296 -30.12 18.81 10.08
C PHE A 296 -30.89 18.05 8.99
N GLY A 297 -32.22 18.03 9.01
CA GLY A 297 -33.02 17.51 7.88
C GLY A 297 -33.37 16.02 7.92
N GLY A 298 -32.82 15.23 8.84
CA GLY A 298 -33.34 13.89 9.15
C GLY A 298 -34.62 13.96 9.99
N THR A 299 -35.56 13.03 9.77
CA THR A 299 -36.71 12.85 10.67
C THR A 299 -36.25 12.02 11.87
N LYS A 300 -36.80 12.32 13.06
CA LYS A 300 -36.39 11.58 14.27
C LYS A 300 -36.69 10.09 14.13
N GLU A 301 -37.80 9.77 13.49
CA GLU A 301 -38.32 8.43 13.27
C GLU A 301 -37.37 7.57 12.41
N GLU A 302 -36.91 8.09 11.27
CA GLU A 302 -35.98 7.39 10.38
C GLU A 302 -34.59 7.23 11.02
N ASP A 303 -34.13 8.26 11.74
CA ASP A 303 -32.86 8.25 12.45
C ASP A 303 -32.85 7.17 13.55
N ILE A 304 -33.94 7.07 14.32
CA ILE A 304 -34.11 6.04 15.36
C ILE A 304 -34.10 4.63 14.75
N ALA A 305 -34.82 4.41 13.66
CA ALA A 305 -34.82 3.13 12.95
C ALA A 305 -33.41 2.76 12.45
N SER A 306 -32.63 3.75 12.00
CA SER A 306 -31.25 3.57 11.57
C SER A 306 -30.36 3.11 12.73
N VAL A 307 -30.45 3.75 13.90
CA VAL A 307 -29.69 3.33 15.10
C VAL A 307 -30.02 1.90 15.49
N ALA A 308 -31.31 1.53 15.52
CA ALA A 308 -31.74 0.18 15.85
C ALA A 308 -31.14 -0.86 14.87
N SER A 309 -31.07 -0.53 13.58
CA SER A 309 -30.48 -1.41 12.56
C SER A 309 -28.98 -1.63 12.73
N TRP A 310 -28.24 -0.68 13.31
CA TRP A 310 -26.81 -0.85 13.56
C TRP A 310 -26.52 -1.71 14.79
N ILE A 311 -27.40 -1.68 15.78
CA ILE A 311 -27.37 -2.58 16.94
C ILE A 311 -27.68 -4.01 16.47
N MET A 312 -28.79 -4.18 15.75
CA MET A 312 -29.25 -5.48 15.26
C MET A 312 -28.61 -5.80 13.91
N SER A 313 -27.53 -6.59 13.89
CA SER A 313 -26.81 -6.93 12.64
C SER A 313 -27.70 -7.38 11.48
N ASP A 314 -27.80 -6.62 10.39
CA ASP A 314 -28.41 -7.12 9.14
C ASP A 314 -27.59 -8.31 8.64
N GLY A 315 -28.14 -9.50 8.78
CA GLY A 315 -27.50 -10.73 8.33
C GLY A 315 -27.54 -10.76 6.81
N GLY A 316 -26.41 -10.54 6.15
CA GLY A 316 -26.28 -10.67 4.69
C GLY A 316 -26.28 -12.12 4.17
N GLY A 317 -26.72 -13.10 4.98
CA GLY A 317 -26.68 -14.52 4.66
C GLY A 317 -28.06 -15.17 4.76
N VAL A 318 -28.27 -16.27 4.03
CA VAL A 318 -29.51 -17.06 4.04
C VAL A 318 -29.70 -17.68 5.42
N ARG A 319 -30.71 -17.25 6.17
CA ARG A 319 -31.09 -17.78 7.48
C ARG A 319 -32.47 -18.44 7.43
N GLY A 320 -32.80 -19.18 8.48
CA GLY A 320 -34.12 -19.80 8.61
C GLY A 320 -35.19 -18.76 8.90
N VAL A 321 -36.37 -18.90 8.27
CA VAL A 321 -37.51 -17.96 8.34
C VAL A 321 -37.90 -17.60 9.79
N ARG A 322 -37.84 -18.55 10.72
CA ARG A 322 -38.19 -18.33 12.12
C ARG A 322 -37.20 -17.39 12.83
N ASP A 323 -35.90 -17.57 12.60
CA ASP A 323 -34.87 -16.75 13.24
C ASP A 323 -34.91 -15.32 12.69
N ASP A 324 -35.23 -15.16 11.40
CA ASP A 324 -35.45 -13.86 10.77
C ASP A 324 -36.67 -13.13 11.36
N PHE A 325 -37.77 -13.83 11.64
CA PHE A 325 -38.94 -13.27 12.31
C PHE A 325 -38.60 -12.69 13.69
N PHE A 326 -37.94 -13.47 14.54
CA PHE A 326 -37.58 -13.00 15.90
C PHE A 326 -36.59 -11.85 15.85
N ARG A 327 -35.65 -11.87 14.91
CA ARG A 327 -34.69 -10.78 14.72
C ARG A 327 -35.39 -9.50 14.26
N ALA A 328 -36.26 -9.57 13.27
CA ALA A 328 -37.03 -8.42 12.79
C ALA A 328 -37.92 -7.83 13.89
N SER A 329 -38.55 -8.70 14.69
CA SER A 329 -39.37 -8.27 15.83
C SER A 329 -38.52 -7.65 16.94
N ALA A 330 -37.31 -8.16 17.19
CA ALA A 330 -36.38 -7.58 18.16
C ALA A 330 -35.85 -6.21 17.70
N LEU A 331 -35.63 -6.03 16.40
CA LEU A 331 -35.34 -4.73 15.80
C LEU A 331 -36.49 -3.75 16.05
N GLN A 332 -37.74 -4.16 15.79
CA GLN A 332 -38.91 -3.33 16.06
C GLN A 332 -39.03 -2.95 17.55
N LEU A 333 -38.78 -3.89 18.47
CA LEU A 333 -38.79 -3.63 19.91
C LEU A 333 -37.72 -2.59 20.30
N LEU A 334 -36.52 -2.70 19.73
CA LEU A 334 -35.47 -1.71 19.95
C LEU A 334 -35.82 -0.34 19.38
N THR A 335 -36.37 -0.28 18.17
CA THR A 335 -36.87 0.97 17.58
C THR A 335 -37.89 1.62 18.50
N ALA A 336 -38.85 0.85 19.02
CA ALA A 336 -39.87 1.35 19.94
C ALA A 336 -39.28 1.90 21.25
N LEU A 337 -38.30 1.21 21.86
CA LEU A 337 -37.66 1.65 23.09
C LEU A 337 -36.73 2.85 22.90
N ILE A 338 -36.00 2.93 21.78
CA ILE A 338 -35.21 4.11 21.45
C ILE A 338 -36.15 5.30 21.19
N ALA A 339 -37.27 5.08 20.50
CA ALA A 339 -38.27 6.11 20.26
C ALA A 339 -38.94 6.59 21.56
N ASP A 340 -39.26 5.70 22.50
CA ASP A 340 -39.74 6.09 23.82
C ASP A 340 -38.73 6.99 24.54
N VAL A 341 -37.45 6.62 24.55
CA VAL A 341 -36.40 7.43 25.17
C VAL A 341 -36.26 8.81 24.51
N CYS A 342 -36.30 8.89 23.18
CA CYS A 342 -36.06 10.16 22.46
C CYS A 342 -37.30 11.04 22.29
N LEU A 343 -38.51 10.46 22.24
CA LEU A 343 -39.73 11.15 21.73
C LEU A 343 -40.91 11.18 22.71
N SER A 344 -40.95 10.30 23.71
CA SER A 344 -42.13 10.22 24.60
C SER A 344 -42.30 11.43 25.52
N GLY A 345 -41.25 12.24 25.68
CA GLY A 345 -41.20 13.34 26.66
C GLY A 345 -41.02 12.89 28.11
N ARG A 346 -40.87 11.58 28.36
CA ARG A 346 -40.68 11.00 29.71
C ARG A 346 -39.24 10.98 30.18
N THR A 347 -38.28 11.02 29.26
CA THR A 347 -36.86 10.97 29.56
C THR A 347 -36.25 12.35 29.33
N ASP A 348 -35.61 12.90 30.36
CA ASP A 348 -34.90 14.16 30.28
C ASP A 348 -33.85 14.10 29.16
N GLU A 349 -33.66 15.20 28.42
CA GLU A 349 -32.73 15.27 27.27
C GLU A 349 -31.31 14.80 27.64
N HIS A 350 -30.90 15.06 28.88
CA HIS A 350 -29.60 14.62 29.41
C HIS A 350 -29.47 13.07 29.42
N ASP A 351 -30.55 12.35 29.64
CA ASP A 351 -30.54 10.90 29.83
C ASP A 351 -31.00 10.14 28.58
N GLN A 352 -31.28 10.84 27.47
CA GLN A 352 -31.59 10.27 26.17
C GLN A 352 -30.38 9.57 25.54
N THR A 353 -30.05 8.40 26.06
CA THR A 353 -28.83 7.65 25.72
C THR A 353 -29.14 6.17 25.47
N LEU A 354 -28.29 5.48 24.72
CA LEU A 354 -28.42 4.03 24.56
C LEU A 354 -28.27 3.26 25.88
N ARG A 355 -27.54 3.81 26.86
CA ARG A 355 -27.50 3.22 28.19
C ARG A 355 -28.88 3.26 28.86
N GLN A 356 -29.63 4.34 28.73
CA GLN A 356 -31.00 4.42 29.23
C GLN A 356 -31.93 3.43 28.52
N VAL A 357 -31.82 3.31 27.20
CA VAL A 357 -32.55 2.29 26.42
C VAL A 357 -32.24 0.88 26.94
N ARG A 358 -30.97 0.57 27.24
CA ARG A 358 -30.58 -0.72 27.80
C ARG A 358 -31.13 -0.92 29.21
N MET A 359 -31.09 0.09 30.07
CA MET A 359 -31.70 0.00 31.41
C MET A 359 -33.19 -0.32 31.28
N ASN A 360 -33.86 0.31 30.31
CA ASN A 360 -35.26 0.07 30.08
C ASN A 360 -35.54 -1.36 29.59
N LEU A 361 -34.78 -1.84 28.61
CA LEU A 361 -34.88 -3.20 28.08
C LEU A 361 -34.45 -4.28 29.07
N SER A 362 -33.68 -3.97 30.12
CA SER A 362 -33.18 -4.97 31.08
C SER A 362 -34.19 -5.31 32.18
N GLU A 363 -35.35 -4.66 32.20
CA GLU A 363 -36.38 -4.96 33.18
C GLU A 363 -36.93 -6.39 33.03
N PRO A 364 -37.35 -7.03 34.15
CA PRO A 364 -38.01 -8.33 34.07
C PRO A 364 -39.20 -8.28 33.10
N GLU A 365 -39.39 -9.34 32.32
CA GLU A 365 -40.37 -9.39 31.22
C GLU A 365 -41.77 -8.87 31.61
N PRO A 366 -42.37 -9.25 32.77
CA PRO A 366 -43.68 -8.73 33.16
C PRO A 366 -43.69 -7.20 33.38
N THR A 367 -42.58 -6.65 33.88
CA THR A 367 -42.42 -5.20 34.11
C THR A 367 -42.24 -4.48 32.79
N LEU A 368 -41.42 -5.03 31.88
CA LEU A 368 -41.25 -4.45 30.55
C LEU A 368 -42.57 -4.44 29.78
N ARG A 369 -43.38 -5.51 29.85
CA ARG A 369 -44.70 -5.55 29.22
C ARG A 369 -45.64 -4.49 29.79
N LYS A 370 -45.65 -4.28 31.11
CA LYS A 370 -46.40 -3.19 31.74
C LYS A 370 -45.92 -1.83 31.26
N ARG A 371 -44.60 -1.62 31.17
CA ARG A 371 -44.05 -0.38 30.60
C ARG A 371 -44.52 -0.17 29.16
N LEU A 372 -44.49 -1.20 28.31
CA LEU A 372 -44.94 -1.09 26.92
C LEU A 372 -46.44 -0.73 26.87
N GLN A 373 -47.26 -1.33 27.73
CA GLN A 373 -48.67 -0.92 27.88
C GLN A 373 -48.79 0.55 28.29
N ASP A 374 -48.05 0.98 29.32
CA ASP A 374 -48.07 2.36 29.80
C ASP A 374 -47.62 3.36 28.72
N ILE A 375 -46.64 2.99 27.89
CA ILE A 375 -46.17 3.80 26.76
C ILE A 375 -47.29 3.92 25.70
N TYR A 376 -47.95 2.81 25.37
CA TYR A 376 -49.06 2.80 24.42
C TYR A 376 -50.20 3.71 24.88
N ASP A 377 -50.54 3.67 26.17
CA ASP A 377 -51.66 4.45 26.72
C ASP A 377 -51.31 5.94 26.90
N ASN A 378 -50.08 6.27 27.30
CA ASN A 378 -49.74 7.61 27.82
C ASN A 378 -48.70 8.39 27.00
N SER A 379 -48.06 7.82 25.98
CA SER A 379 -47.04 8.52 25.20
C SER A 379 -47.60 9.78 24.50
N GLY A 380 -46.82 10.86 24.48
CA GLY A 380 -47.15 12.06 23.71
C GLY A 380 -46.89 11.94 22.20
N SER A 381 -46.29 10.84 21.73
CA SER A 381 -45.92 10.61 20.34
C SER A 381 -46.70 9.43 19.74
N ASP A 382 -47.47 9.69 18.68
CA ASP A 382 -48.24 8.66 17.96
C ASP A 382 -47.32 7.61 17.34
N PHE A 383 -46.16 8.01 16.79
CA PHE A 383 -45.15 7.09 16.28
C PHE A 383 -44.70 6.07 17.35
N VAL A 384 -44.47 6.52 18.58
CA VAL A 384 -44.09 5.63 19.68
C VAL A 384 -45.23 4.67 20.01
N LYS A 385 -46.48 5.15 20.05
CA LYS A 385 -47.65 4.28 20.32
C LYS A 385 -47.81 3.21 19.26
N GLU A 386 -47.73 3.57 17.98
CA GLU A 386 -47.86 2.64 16.86
C GLU A 386 -46.78 1.54 16.89
N ASN A 387 -45.53 1.91 17.17
CA ASN A 387 -44.42 0.94 17.24
C ASN A 387 -44.55 -0.01 18.45
N VAL A 388 -45.16 0.43 19.55
CA VAL A 388 -45.35 -0.40 20.76
C VAL A 388 -46.58 -1.30 20.66
N ALA A 389 -47.60 -0.90 19.91
CA ALA A 389 -48.88 -1.61 19.80
C ALA A 389 -48.74 -3.10 19.41
N ALA A 390 -47.77 -3.42 18.55
CA ALA A 390 -47.48 -4.79 18.12
C ALA A 390 -47.08 -5.73 19.27
N PHE A 391 -46.50 -5.18 20.35
CA PHE A 391 -46.02 -5.96 21.50
C PHE A 391 -47.05 -6.07 22.62
N VAL A 392 -47.96 -5.10 22.73
CA VAL A 392 -49.03 -5.10 23.74
C VAL A 392 -49.92 -6.34 23.61
N ASN A 393 -50.32 -6.66 22.37
CA ASN A 393 -51.21 -7.78 22.06
C ASN A 393 -50.46 -9.10 21.78
N MET A 394 -49.13 -9.12 21.90
CA MET A 394 -48.32 -10.30 21.58
C MET A 394 -48.42 -11.36 22.70
N THR A 395 -48.50 -12.65 22.32
CA THR A 395 -48.53 -13.74 23.32
C THR A 395 -47.24 -13.77 24.14
N PRO A 396 -47.29 -14.15 25.43
CA PRO A 396 -46.10 -14.25 26.29
C PRO A 396 -44.95 -15.04 25.66
N GLU A 397 -45.23 -16.21 25.11
CA GLU A 397 -44.21 -17.10 24.56
C GLU A 397 -43.48 -16.47 23.35
N THR A 398 -44.22 -15.77 22.50
CA THR A 398 -43.64 -15.08 21.34
C THR A 398 -42.82 -13.87 21.82
N PHE A 399 -43.35 -13.10 22.77
CA PHE A 399 -42.67 -11.94 23.34
C PHE A 399 -41.36 -12.33 24.02
N SER A 400 -41.33 -13.41 24.80
CA SER A 400 -40.10 -13.92 25.42
C SER A 400 -39.00 -14.19 24.41
N GLY A 401 -39.34 -14.76 23.24
CA GLY A 401 -38.41 -14.99 22.14
C GLY A 401 -37.86 -13.70 21.52
N VAL A 402 -38.72 -12.69 21.34
CA VAL A 402 -38.33 -11.36 20.84
C VAL A 402 -37.44 -10.64 21.85
N TYR A 403 -37.86 -10.60 23.11
CA TYR A 403 -37.14 -10.01 24.24
C TYR A 403 -35.74 -10.61 24.38
N ALA A 404 -35.62 -11.95 24.35
CA ALA A 404 -34.34 -12.63 24.47
C ALA A 404 -33.35 -12.23 23.36
N ASN A 405 -33.82 -12.06 22.12
CA ASN A 405 -33.00 -11.60 21.00
C ASN A 405 -32.56 -10.13 21.18
N ALA A 406 -33.48 -9.24 21.56
CA ALA A 406 -33.15 -7.84 21.80
C ALA A 406 -32.14 -7.66 22.95
N VAL A 407 -32.32 -8.41 24.05
CA VAL A 407 -31.39 -8.41 25.20
C VAL A 407 -30.01 -8.93 24.81
N LYS A 408 -29.94 -9.99 23.99
CA LYS A 408 -28.68 -10.56 23.52
C LYS A 408 -27.88 -9.53 22.70
N GLU A 409 -28.50 -8.89 21.72
CA GLU A 409 -27.81 -7.95 20.82
C GLU A 409 -27.43 -6.62 21.52
N THR A 410 -28.12 -6.28 22.60
CA THR A 410 -27.80 -5.09 23.43
C THR A 410 -27.00 -5.41 24.69
N HIS A 411 -26.64 -6.67 24.94
CA HIS A 411 -25.95 -7.08 26.18
C HIS A 411 -24.66 -6.30 26.42
N TRP A 412 -23.95 -5.92 25.35
CA TRP A 412 -22.72 -5.15 25.46
C TRP A 412 -22.91 -3.76 26.11
N LEU A 413 -24.10 -3.16 26.03
CA LEU A 413 -24.45 -1.91 26.73
C LEU A 413 -24.56 -2.08 28.25
N SER A 414 -24.60 -3.32 28.76
CA SER A 414 -24.56 -3.59 30.20
C SER A 414 -23.15 -3.40 30.78
N TYR A 415 -22.10 -3.49 29.96
CA TYR A 415 -20.75 -3.20 30.41
C TYR A 415 -20.54 -1.68 30.51
N PRO A 416 -20.24 -1.13 31.70
CA PRO A 416 -20.13 0.32 31.88
C PRO A 416 -19.10 0.98 30.97
N ASN A 417 -18.00 0.28 30.71
CA ASN A 417 -16.92 0.77 29.85
C ASN A 417 -17.29 0.84 28.36
N TYR A 418 -18.14 -0.05 27.85
CA TYR A 418 -18.64 0.06 26.46
C TYR A 418 -19.76 1.09 26.35
N ALA A 419 -20.68 1.09 27.32
CA ALA A 419 -21.76 2.07 27.35
C ALA A 419 -21.26 3.51 27.44
N ALA A 420 -20.18 3.76 28.19
CA ALA A 420 -19.58 5.08 28.32
C ALA A 420 -19.11 5.67 26.97
N LEU A 421 -18.67 4.84 26.02
CA LEU A 421 -18.22 5.30 24.70
C LEU A 421 -19.36 5.89 23.86
N VAL A 422 -20.56 5.31 23.99
CA VAL A 422 -21.75 5.63 23.16
C VAL A 422 -22.84 6.40 23.91
N SER A 423 -22.67 6.64 25.20
CA SER A 423 -23.58 7.40 26.06
C SER A 423 -22.83 8.49 26.86
N GLY A 424 -21.63 8.85 26.39
CA GLY A 424 -20.79 9.88 26.99
C GLY A 424 -21.14 11.29 26.54
N LYS A 425 -20.37 12.29 26.99
CA LYS A 425 -20.64 13.72 26.74
C LYS A 425 -19.38 14.55 26.50
N LYS A 426 -18.27 13.91 26.13
CA LYS A 426 -17.00 14.62 25.94
C LYS A 426 -16.97 15.48 24.69
N PHE A 427 -17.69 15.07 23.65
CA PHE A 427 -17.89 15.83 22.43
C PHE A 427 -19.25 15.42 21.84
N ALA A 428 -19.78 16.25 20.95
CA ALA A 428 -21.02 15.98 20.24
C ALA A 428 -20.75 15.45 18.82
N THR A 429 -21.67 14.62 18.31
CA THR A 429 -21.56 14.06 16.95
C THR A 429 -21.49 15.16 15.90
N ASN A 430 -22.07 16.33 16.17
CA ASN A 430 -22.08 17.45 15.23
C ASN A 430 -20.71 18.10 15.00
N GLU A 431 -19.74 17.92 15.91
CA GLU A 431 -18.41 18.53 15.86
C GLU A 431 -17.56 17.98 14.70
N ILE A 432 -17.80 16.73 14.29
CA ILE A 432 -17.07 16.08 13.18
C ILE A 432 -17.20 16.84 11.84
N ALA A 433 -18.26 17.63 11.67
CA ALA A 433 -18.50 18.44 10.49
C ALA A 433 -17.69 19.76 10.46
N ALA A 434 -17.05 20.14 11.57
CA ALA A 434 -16.24 21.35 11.69
C ALA A 434 -14.90 21.26 10.96
N GLY A 435 -14.45 20.06 10.58
CA GLY A 435 -13.24 19.84 9.77
C GLY A 435 -11.95 19.65 10.57
N ASN A 436 -11.99 19.83 11.89
CA ASN A 436 -10.83 19.77 12.80
C ASN A 436 -10.90 18.65 13.86
N THR A 437 -11.97 17.85 13.88
CA THR A 437 -12.14 16.76 14.84
C THR A 437 -11.62 15.43 14.30
N ASP A 438 -10.86 14.72 15.12
CA ASP A 438 -10.37 13.38 14.81
C ASP A 438 -10.85 12.38 15.86
N VAL A 439 -11.39 11.25 15.43
CA VAL A 439 -11.90 10.19 16.30
C VAL A 439 -11.23 8.87 15.98
N PHE A 440 -10.54 8.30 16.96
CA PHE A 440 -9.95 6.96 16.87
C PHE A 440 -10.82 5.96 17.64
N ILE A 441 -11.34 4.96 16.94
CA ILE A 441 -12.20 3.90 17.48
C ILE A 441 -11.30 2.69 17.78
N ASN A 442 -10.78 2.65 19.00
CA ASN A 442 -9.80 1.66 19.47
C ASN A 442 -10.51 0.47 20.13
N ILE A 443 -11.23 -0.30 19.33
CA ILE A 443 -11.97 -1.49 19.78
C ILE A 443 -11.23 -2.72 19.27
N ASP A 444 -10.69 -3.54 20.18
CA ASP A 444 -9.89 -4.69 19.78
C ASP A 444 -10.68 -5.74 18.98
N LEU A 445 -9.96 -6.54 18.18
CA LEU A 445 -10.56 -7.56 17.31
C LEU A 445 -11.51 -8.51 18.06
N LYS A 446 -11.16 -8.93 19.27
CA LYS A 446 -11.99 -9.83 20.08
C LYS A 446 -13.33 -9.17 20.43
N THR A 447 -13.30 -7.89 20.80
CA THR A 447 -14.50 -7.11 21.10
C THR A 447 -15.33 -6.87 19.84
N LEU A 448 -14.70 -6.58 18.69
CA LEU A 448 -15.41 -6.45 17.41
C LEU A 448 -16.08 -7.75 16.97
N GLU A 449 -15.45 -8.91 17.17
CA GLU A 449 -16.03 -10.21 16.84
C GLU A 449 -17.21 -10.56 17.74
N THR A 450 -17.15 -10.21 19.02
CA THR A 450 -18.20 -10.55 20.01
C THR A 450 -19.34 -9.52 20.02
N HIS A 451 -19.02 -8.25 19.80
CA HIS A 451 -19.90 -7.10 20.01
C HIS A 451 -19.76 -6.06 18.88
N SER A 452 -19.89 -6.51 17.63
CA SER A 452 -19.76 -5.64 16.44
C SER A 452 -20.72 -4.45 16.46
N GLY A 453 -21.88 -4.57 17.11
CA GLY A 453 -22.86 -3.50 17.31
C GLY A 453 -22.27 -2.22 17.91
N LEU A 454 -21.28 -2.32 18.81
CA LEU A 454 -20.62 -1.17 19.41
C LEU A 454 -19.96 -0.27 18.35
N ALA A 455 -19.11 -0.84 17.49
CA ALA A 455 -18.42 -0.08 16.45
C ALA A 455 -19.37 0.41 15.35
N ARG A 456 -20.38 -0.40 15.01
CA ARG A 456 -21.39 -0.04 14.00
C ARG A 456 -22.20 1.18 14.39
N VAL A 457 -22.65 1.25 15.64
CA VAL A 457 -23.42 2.39 16.12
C VAL A 457 -22.58 3.66 16.09
N ILE A 458 -21.31 3.58 16.50
CA ILE A 458 -20.38 4.73 16.46
C ILE A 458 -20.14 5.21 15.03
N ILE A 459 -19.81 4.30 14.12
CA ILE A 459 -19.52 4.65 12.71
C ILE A 459 -20.79 5.13 12.02
N GLY A 460 -21.91 4.46 12.24
CA GLY A 460 -23.21 4.82 11.70
C GLY A 460 -23.66 6.20 12.15
N SER A 461 -23.53 6.53 13.44
CA SER A 461 -23.89 7.85 13.96
C SER A 461 -23.07 8.96 13.31
N PHE A 462 -21.76 8.76 13.13
CA PHE A 462 -20.91 9.74 12.45
C PHE A 462 -21.24 9.88 10.96
N LEU A 463 -21.50 8.78 10.25
CA LEU A 463 -21.89 8.82 8.85
C LEU A 463 -23.22 9.55 8.66
N ASN A 464 -24.25 9.20 9.44
CA ASN A 464 -25.57 9.84 9.32
C ASN A 464 -25.53 11.31 9.76
N ALA A 465 -24.79 11.66 10.81
CA ALA A 465 -24.68 13.06 11.23
C ALA A 465 -24.02 13.95 10.17
N ILE A 466 -23.13 13.40 9.34
CA ILE A 466 -22.58 14.10 8.17
C ILE A 466 -23.58 14.08 7.00
N TYR A 467 -24.22 12.94 6.76
CA TYR A 467 -25.16 12.78 5.66
C TYR A 467 -26.35 13.75 5.77
N ASN A 468 -26.95 13.86 6.96
CA ASN A 468 -28.09 14.74 7.20
C ASN A 468 -27.74 16.20 6.90
N ARG A 469 -26.50 16.64 7.12
CA ARG A 469 -26.06 18.02 6.83
C ARG A 469 -26.10 18.42 5.36
N ASP A 470 -26.41 17.52 4.43
CA ASP A 470 -26.61 17.83 3.01
C ASP A 470 -25.44 18.60 2.38
N GLY A 471 -24.22 18.14 2.68
CA GLY A 471 -22.98 18.73 2.16
C GLY A 471 -22.49 19.97 2.92
N GLN A 472 -23.19 20.43 3.95
CA GLN A 472 -22.77 21.56 4.80
C GLN A 472 -21.70 21.13 5.82
N ILE A 473 -20.51 20.76 5.33
CA ILE A 473 -19.34 20.45 6.15
C ILE A 473 -18.11 21.27 5.71
N LYS A 474 -17.20 21.53 6.65
CA LYS A 474 -15.92 22.17 6.32
C LYS A 474 -14.92 21.11 5.84
N GLY A 475 -14.64 21.11 4.53
CA GLY A 475 -13.69 20.18 3.93
C GLY A 475 -14.28 18.79 3.68
N ARG A 476 -13.56 17.73 4.05
CA ARG A 476 -13.98 16.32 3.89
C ARG A 476 -13.70 15.54 5.17
N ALA A 477 -14.58 14.59 5.47
CA ALA A 477 -14.39 13.61 6.53
C ALA A 477 -13.91 12.28 5.94
N LEU A 478 -12.73 11.85 6.34
CA LEU A 478 -12.15 10.56 5.96
C LEU A 478 -12.51 9.50 7.01
N PHE A 479 -13.26 8.49 6.59
CA PHE A 479 -13.47 7.25 7.32
C PHE A 479 -12.44 6.23 6.86
N LEU A 480 -11.40 6.08 7.66
CA LEU A 480 -10.32 5.13 7.45
C LEU A 480 -10.61 3.88 8.27
N LEU A 481 -11.28 2.92 7.63
CA LEU A 481 -11.82 1.75 8.31
C LEU A 481 -10.88 0.57 8.10
N ASP A 482 -10.08 0.24 9.11
CA ASP A 482 -9.27 -0.98 9.08
C ASP A 482 -10.13 -2.21 9.41
N GLU A 483 -9.85 -3.31 8.72
CA GLU A 483 -10.55 -4.58 8.87
C GLU A 483 -12.09 -4.48 8.82
N VAL A 484 -12.61 -3.76 7.82
CA VAL A 484 -14.06 -3.45 7.66
C VAL A 484 -14.95 -4.69 7.70
N ALA A 485 -14.44 -5.84 7.28
CA ALA A 485 -15.17 -7.11 7.32
C ALA A 485 -15.72 -7.46 8.72
N ARG A 486 -15.09 -6.98 9.81
CA ARG A 486 -15.57 -7.20 11.19
C ARG A 486 -16.83 -6.40 11.53
N LEU A 487 -17.09 -5.33 10.79
CA LEU A 487 -18.35 -4.61 10.89
C LEU A 487 -19.47 -5.36 10.19
N GLY A 488 -19.24 -6.36 9.34
CA GLY A 488 -20.31 -7.00 8.57
C GLY A 488 -21.08 -6.01 7.68
N TYR A 489 -22.28 -6.43 7.24
CA TYR A 489 -23.11 -5.59 6.37
C TYR A 489 -23.67 -4.38 7.12
N MET A 490 -23.55 -3.20 6.50
CA MET A 490 -24.14 -1.95 6.96
C MET A 490 -24.67 -1.15 5.77
N ARG A 491 -25.99 -0.95 5.70
CA ARG A 491 -26.63 -0.19 4.61
C ARG A 491 -26.06 1.22 4.45
N ILE A 492 -25.76 1.91 5.55
CA ILE A 492 -25.22 3.28 5.52
C ILE A 492 -23.84 3.38 4.83
N ILE A 493 -23.03 2.31 4.90
CA ILE A 493 -21.74 2.27 4.20
C ILE A 493 -21.97 2.17 2.68
N GLU A 494 -22.99 1.42 2.22
CA GLU A 494 -23.38 1.40 0.80
C GLU A 494 -23.98 2.74 0.34
N THR A 495 -24.81 3.38 1.16
CA THR A 495 -25.33 4.73 0.88
C THR A 495 -24.18 5.73 0.77
N ALA A 496 -23.20 5.67 1.68
CA ALA A 496 -22.01 6.50 1.63
C ALA A 496 -21.16 6.22 0.38
N ARG A 497 -21.05 4.97 -0.07
CA ARG A 497 -20.37 4.62 -1.35
C ARG A 497 -20.97 5.33 -2.55
N ASP A 498 -22.30 5.35 -2.63
CA ASP A 498 -23.02 5.80 -3.83
C ASP A 498 -23.20 7.33 -3.85
N ALA A 499 -23.43 7.95 -2.69
CA ALA A 499 -23.75 9.37 -2.61
C ALA A 499 -22.78 10.20 -1.74
N GLY A 500 -21.95 9.56 -0.92
CA GLY A 500 -21.16 10.21 0.15
C GLY A 500 -20.21 11.30 -0.33
N ARG A 501 -19.70 11.23 -1.58
CA ARG A 501 -18.85 12.27 -2.16
C ARG A 501 -19.46 13.66 -2.07
N LYS A 502 -20.77 13.80 -2.35
CA LYS A 502 -21.49 15.08 -2.36
C LYS A 502 -21.69 15.62 -0.94
N TYR A 503 -21.81 14.73 0.04
CA TYR A 503 -21.92 15.06 1.46
C TYR A 503 -20.55 15.28 2.14
N GLY A 504 -19.46 15.23 1.37
CA GLY A 504 -18.10 15.40 1.88
C GLY A 504 -17.56 14.19 2.66
N ILE A 505 -18.17 13.02 2.51
CA ILE A 505 -17.71 11.75 3.07
C ILE A 505 -16.71 11.11 2.11
N THR A 506 -15.60 10.63 2.65
CA THR A 506 -14.62 9.84 1.92
C THR A 506 -14.32 8.56 2.70
N LEU A 507 -14.54 7.39 2.07
CA LEU A 507 -14.25 6.09 2.65
C LEU A 507 -12.89 5.57 2.15
N THR A 508 -12.04 5.11 3.06
CA THR A 508 -10.90 4.24 2.74
C THR A 508 -11.07 2.95 3.52
N MET A 509 -11.43 1.88 2.82
CA MET A 509 -11.74 0.58 3.44
C MET A 509 -10.61 -0.41 3.21
N ILE A 510 -10.17 -1.06 4.28
CA ILE A 510 -9.07 -2.02 4.24
C ILE A 510 -9.60 -3.43 4.51
N TYR A 511 -9.32 -4.35 3.58
CA TYR A 511 -9.68 -5.77 3.64
C TYR A 511 -8.42 -6.64 3.57
N GLN A 512 -8.46 -7.84 4.13
CA GLN A 512 -7.37 -8.83 3.96
C GLN A 512 -7.42 -9.48 2.57
N SER A 513 -8.62 -9.72 2.06
CA SER A 513 -8.83 -10.41 0.79
C SER A 513 -10.14 -9.98 0.13
N ILE A 514 -10.27 -10.27 -1.16
CA ILE A 514 -11.55 -10.10 -1.89
C ILE A 514 -12.62 -11.02 -1.28
N GLY A 515 -12.23 -12.20 -0.79
CA GLY A 515 -13.13 -13.16 -0.15
C GLY A 515 -13.88 -12.58 1.05
N GLN A 516 -13.16 -11.89 1.96
CA GLN A 516 -13.78 -11.21 3.10
C GLN A 516 -14.84 -10.18 2.68
N MET A 517 -14.57 -9.42 1.62
CA MET A 517 -15.53 -8.46 1.09
C MET A 517 -16.76 -9.15 0.51
N ARG A 518 -16.57 -10.23 -0.26
CA ARG A 518 -17.70 -11.02 -0.81
C ARG A 518 -18.58 -11.60 0.30
N GLU A 519 -17.98 -12.10 1.37
CA GLU A 519 -18.71 -12.61 2.54
C GLU A 519 -19.52 -11.51 3.24
N THR A 520 -18.91 -10.33 3.41
CA THR A 520 -19.52 -9.17 4.09
C THR A 520 -20.80 -8.68 3.39
N TYR A 521 -20.80 -8.62 2.05
CA TYR A 521 -21.90 -8.03 1.27
C TYR A 521 -22.81 -9.05 0.58
N GLY A 522 -22.68 -10.35 0.87
CA GLY A 522 -23.61 -11.36 0.36
C GLY A 522 -23.33 -11.85 -1.07
N GLY A 523 -22.05 -11.87 -1.47
CA GLY A 523 -21.59 -12.56 -2.69
C GLY A 523 -20.88 -11.68 -3.71
N ARG A 524 -20.67 -12.24 -4.91
CA ARG A 524 -19.84 -11.63 -5.97
C ARG A 524 -20.49 -10.39 -6.59
N ASP A 525 -21.81 -10.39 -6.75
CA ASP A 525 -22.52 -9.30 -7.44
C ASP A 525 -22.54 -8.04 -6.57
N ALA A 526 -22.83 -8.17 -5.28
CA ALA A 526 -22.79 -7.04 -4.34
C ALA A 526 -21.37 -6.48 -4.16
N ALA A 527 -20.36 -7.36 -4.07
CA ALA A 527 -18.95 -6.97 -4.03
C ALA A 527 -18.50 -6.25 -5.32
N SER A 528 -19.10 -6.55 -6.47
CA SER A 528 -18.73 -5.94 -7.76
C SER A 528 -19.05 -4.44 -7.81
N LYS A 529 -20.17 -4.03 -7.19
CA LYS A 529 -20.54 -2.60 -7.04
C LYS A 529 -19.45 -1.80 -6.33
N TRP A 530 -18.74 -2.40 -5.37
CA TRP A 530 -17.62 -1.74 -4.69
C TRP A 530 -16.42 -1.53 -5.61
N PHE A 531 -16.13 -2.48 -6.51
CA PHE A 531 -15.05 -2.33 -7.48
C PHE A 531 -15.37 -1.27 -8.56
N GLU A 532 -16.65 -1.05 -8.86
CA GLU A 532 -17.13 -0.06 -9.81
C GLU A 532 -17.16 1.36 -9.22
N SER A 533 -17.57 1.50 -7.95
CA SER A 533 -17.70 2.81 -7.32
C SER A 533 -16.38 3.35 -6.76
N ALA A 534 -15.40 2.52 -6.41
CA ALA A 534 -14.14 3.01 -5.83
C ALA A 534 -13.29 3.82 -6.84
N SER A 535 -12.73 4.95 -6.39
CA SER A 535 -11.87 5.81 -7.22
C SER A 535 -10.52 5.16 -7.49
N TRP A 536 -10.02 4.41 -6.52
CA TRP A 536 -8.80 3.64 -6.61
C TRP A 536 -8.89 2.36 -5.78
N ILE A 537 -8.22 1.32 -6.25
CA ILE A 537 -8.18 0.00 -5.59
C ILE A 537 -6.74 -0.48 -5.57
N SER A 538 -6.20 -0.71 -4.39
CA SER A 538 -4.84 -1.21 -4.19
C SER A 538 -4.82 -2.70 -3.82
N PHE A 539 -3.88 -3.42 -4.40
CA PHE A 539 -3.58 -4.82 -4.11
C PHE A 539 -2.11 -4.98 -3.69
N ALA A 540 -1.87 -5.60 -2.54
CA ALA A 540 -0.53 -5.95 -2.06
C ALA A 540 -0.53 -7.26 -1.26
N ALA A 541 0.64 -7.90 -1.16
CA ALA A 541 0.82 -9.14 -0.40
C ALA A 541 -0.27 -10.19 -0.70
N ILE A 542 -0.48 -10.46 -2.00
CA ILE A 542 -1.53 -11.37 -2.48
C ILE A 542 -1.00 -12.80 -2.45
N ASN A 543 -1.67 -13.66 -1.69
CA ASN A 543 -1.34 -15.09 -1.58
C ASN A 543 -2.38 -15.99 -2.26
N ASP A 544 -3.54 -15.45 -2.62
CA ASP A 544 -4.65 -16.20 -3.22
C ASP A 544 -4.52 -16.26 -4.77
N PRO A 545 -4.46 -17.46 -5.37
CA PRO A 545 -4.39 -17.62 -6.82
C PRO A 545 -5.58 -17.03 -7.59
N GLU A 546 -6.80 -17.06 -7.04
CA GLU A 546 -7.98 -16.48 -7.72
C GLU A 546 -7.85 -14.96 -7.83
N THR A 547 -7.44 -14.31 -6.73
CA THR A 547 -7.14 -12.88 -6.69
C THR A 547 -6.00 -12.52 -7.64
N ALA A 548 -4.96 -13.36 -7.75
CA ALA A 548 -3.86 -13.14 -8.69
C ALA A 548 -4.29 -13.24 -10.17
N ASP A 549 -5.15 -14.21 -10.51
CA ASP A 549 -5.76 -14.32 -11.84
C ASP A 549 -6.65 -13.11 -12.15
N TYR A 550 -7.45 -12.67 -11.18
CA TYR A 550 -8.25 -11.44 -11.30
C TYR A 550 -7.38 -10.21 -11.58
N ILE A 551 -6.29 -9.99 -10.82
CA ILE A 551 -5.36 -8.87 -11.03
C ILE A 551 -4.70 -8.96 -12.41
N SER A 552 -4.22 -10.14 -12.81
CA SER A 552 -3.63 -10.38 -14.13
C SER A 552 -4.59 -10.03 -15.26
N ARG A 553 -5.85 -10.47 -15.17
CA ARG A 553 -6.89 -10.15 -16.16
C ARG A 553 -7.23 -8.67 -16.18
N ARG A 554 -7.35 -8.03 -15.00
CA ARG A 554 -7.64 -6.59 -14.87
C ARG A 554 -6.51 -5.71 -15.41
N CYS A 555 -5.27 -6.16 -15.32
CA CYS A 555 -4.10 -5.51 -15.93
C CYS A 555 -4.11 -5.60 -17.47
N GLY A 556 -4.82 -6.56 -18.06
CA GLY A 556 -4.96 -6.71 -19.51
C GLY A 556 -3.80 -7.42 -20.20
N MET A 557 -3.93 -7.54 -21.52
CA MET A 557 -2.98 -8.25 -22.39
C MET A 557 -2.11 -7.25 -23.16
N THR A 558 -0.86 -7.64 -23.37
CA THR A 558 0.11 -6.92 -24.22
C THR A 558 0.63 -7.83 -25.31
N THR A 559 0.97 -7.23 -26.44
CA THR A 559 1.68 -7.91 -27.52
C THR A 559 3.18 -7.87 -27.24
N VAL A 560 3.84 -9.03 -27.29
CA VAL A 560 5.29 -9.14 -27.15
C VAL A 560 5.93 -9.74 -28.39
N GLU A 561 7.10 -9.22 -28.77
CA GLU A 561 7.93 -9.79 -29.83
C GLU A 561 8.86 -10.84 -29.22
N ILE A 562 8.70 -12.09 -29.67
CA ILE A 562 9.51 -13.24 -29.29
C ILE A 562 10.49 -13.52 -30.44
N ASP A 563 11.79 -13.46 -30.13
CA ASP A 563 12.83 -13.87 -31.06
C ASP A 563 12.94 -15.41 -31.03
N GLN A 564 12.51 -16.06 -32.10
CA GLN A 564 12.73 -17.49 -32.28
C GLN A 564 14.04 -17.69 -33.06
N VAL A 565 15.04 -18.22 -32.36
CA VAL A 565 16.34 -18.55 -32.97
C VAL A 565 16.40 -20.05 -33.19
N SER A 566 16.30 -20.49 -34.44
CA SER A 566 16.61 -21.87 -34.80
C SER A 566 18.07 -21.98 -35.23
N ARG A 567 18.77 -22.98 -34.69
CA ARG A 567 20.12 -23.36 -35.11
C ARG A 567 20.06 -24.78 -35.65
N SER A 568 20.36 -24.95 -36.93
CA SER A 568 20.61 -26.27 -37.50
C SER A 568 22.11 -26.46 -37.66
N PHE A 569 22.60 -27.62 -37.19
CA PHE A 569 23.98 -28.04 -37.39
C PHE A 569 24.00 -29.06 -38.52
N GLN A 570 24.74 -28.75 -39.59
CA GLN A 570 25.05 -29.69 -40.66
C GLN A 570 26.57 -29.84 -40.79
N ALA A 571 27.03 -30.97 -41.34
CA ALA A 571 28.45 -31.33 -41.43
C ALA A 571 29.33 -30.30 -42.21
N LYS A 572 28.74 -29.36 -42.95
CA LYS A 572 29.44 -28.29 -43.71
C LYS A 572 29.22 -26.87 -43.18
N GLY A 573 28.57 -26.69 -42.02
CA GLY A 573 28.41 -25.37 -41.39
C GLY A 573 27.15 -25.25 -40.54
N SER A 574 27.11 -24.23 -39.66
CA SER A 574 25.93 -23.89 -38.87
C SER A 574 25.12 -22.80 -39.58
N SER A 575 23.84 -23.05 -39.85
CA SER A 575 22.91 -22.00 -40.27
C SER A 575 22.13 -21.49 -39.05
N ARG A 576 21.99 -20.16 -38.93
CA ARG A 576 21.23 -19.51 -37.86
C ARG A 576 20.13 -18.66 -38.47
N THR A 577 18.89 -19.14 -38.38
CA THR A 577 17.72 -18.36 -38.78
C THR A 577 17.15 -17.67 -37.54
N ARG A 578 16.84 -16.37 -37.67
CA ARG A 578 16.13 -15.60 -36.64
C ARG A 578 14.77 -15.21 -37.20
N SER A 579 13.71 -15.69 -36.56
CA SER A 579 12.33 -15.27 -36.84
C SER A 579 11.81 -14.45 -35.68
N LYS A 580 10.96 -13.46 -35.97
CA LYS A 580 10.31 -12.61 -34.97
C LYS A 580 8.82 -12.89 -34.99
N GLN A 581 8.30 -13.41 -33.89
CA GLN A 581 6.89 -13.72 -33.75
C GLN A 581 6.23 -12.78 -32.74
N LEU A 582 5.04 -12.29 -33.05
CA LEU A 582 4.21 -11.56 -32.11
C LEU A 582 3.34 -12.55 -31.33
N ALA A 583 3.31 -12.42 -30.01
CA ALA A 583 2.52 -13.27 -29.13
C ALA A 583 1.75 -12.45 -28.09
N ALA A 584 0.60 -12.97 -27.65
CA ALA A 584 -0.15 -12.41 -26.54
C ALA A 584 0.51 -12.79 -25.21
N ARG A 585 0.73 -11.82 -24.32
CA ARG A 585 1.18 -12.05 -22.95
C ARG A 585 0.38 -11.17 -21.99
N PRO A 586 -0.08 -11.68 -20.84
CA PRO A 586 -0.58 -10.80 -19.79
C PRO A 586 0.44 -9.73 -19.40
N LEU A 587 -0.04 -8.52 -19.07
CA LEU A 587 0.83 -7.42 -18.61
C LEU A 587 1.69 -7.87 -17.40
N ILE A 588 1.08 -8.64 -16.51
CA ILE A 588 1.70 -9.39 -15.41
C ILE A 588 1.03 -10.76 -15.32
N GLN A 589 1.80 -11.83 -15.19
CA GLN A 589 1.25 -13.18 -15.04
C GLN A 589 0.77 -13.42 -13.60
N PRO A 590 -0.21 -14.32 -13.36
CA PRO A 590 -0.70 -14.59 -12.01
C PRO A 590 0.41 -15.01 -11.03
N HIS A 591 1.37 -15.83 -11.48
CA HIS A 591 2.51 -16.22 -10.65
C HIS A 591 3.49 -15.08 -10.35
N GLU A 592 3.56 -14.06 -11.22
CA GLU A 592 4.35 -12.85 -10.99
C GLU A 592 3.68 -11.97 -9.93
N VAL A 593 2.34 -11.93 -9.88
CA VAL A 593 1.56 -11.26 -8.83
C VAL A 593 1.81 -11.92 -7.46
N LEU A 594 1.75 -13.25 -7.39
CA LEU A 594 2.01 -14.01 -6.15
C LEU A 594 3.45 -13.87 -5.63
N ARG A 595 4.39 -13.49 -6.50
CA ARG A 595 5.81 -13.28 -6.16
C ARG A 595 6.19 -11.81 -6.00
N MET A 596 5.22 -10.89 -6.04
CA MET A 596 5.48 -9.48 -5.77
C MET A 596 6.10 -9.30 -4.39
N ARG A 597 7.00 -8.33 -4.28
CA ARG A 597 7.59 -7.97 -2.98
C ARG A 597 6.53 -7.41 -2.04
N ALA A 598 6.69 -7.65 -0.74
CA ALA A 598 5.74 -7.18 0.28
C ALA A 598 5.65 -5.64 0.39
N ASP A 599 6.67 -4.91 -0.08
CA ASP A 599 6.71 -3.45 -0.13
C ASP A 599 6.25 -2.87 -1.49
N GLU A 600 5.65 -3.70 -2.34
CA GLU A 600 5.12 -3.34 -3.65
C GLU A 600 3.60 -3.51 -3.69
N GLN A 601 2.94 -2.76 -4.57
CA GLN A 601 1.51 -2.86 -4.81
C GLN A 601 1.13 -2.57 -6.26
N ILE A 602 -0.06 -3.02 -6.65
CA ILE A 602 -0.72 -2.64 -7.89
C ILE A 602 -1.98 -1.85 -7.55
N VAL A 603 -2.09 -0.66 -8.12
CA VAL A 603 -3.22 0.26 -7.94
C VAL A 603 -3.96 0.40 -9.26
N PHE A 604 -5.27 0.20 -9.22
CA PHE A 604 -6.18 0.43 -10.33
C PHE A 604 -6.99 1.70 -10.10
N THR A 605 -7.11 2.51 -11.15
CA THR A 605 -7.97 3.70 -11.17
C THR A 605 -8.75 3.74 -12.48
N ALA A 606 -10.03 4.11 -12.41
CA ALA A 606 -10.89 4.15 -13.58
C ALA A 606 -10.30 5.04 -14.70
N GLY A 607 -10.40 4.57 -15.95
CA GLY A 607 -9.95 5.30 -17.13
C GLY A 607 -8.43 5.42 -17.32
N ASN A 608 -7.61 4.80 -16.46
CA ASN A 608 -6.16 4.89 -16.53
C ASN A 608 -5.49 3.51 -16.51
N ALA A 609 -4.27 3.45 -17.03
CA ALA A 609 -3.42 2.26 -16.96
C ALA A 609 -3.17 1.82 -15.50
N PRO A 610 -2.96 0.53 -15.22
CA PRO A 610 -2.63 0.08 -13.87
C PRO A 610 -1.30 0.67 -13.40
N LEU A 611 -1.23 1.06 -12.13
CA LEU A 611 -0.03 1.61 -11.51
C LEU A 611 0.63 0.55 -10.63
N ARG A 612 1.85 0.15 -10.99
CA ARG A 612 2.73 -0.63 -10.11
C ARG A 612 3.65 0.33 -9.37
N CYS A 613 3.62 0.34 -8.04
CA CYS A 613 4.41 1.28 -7.25
C CYS A 613 4.83 0.72 -5.88
N GLY A 614 5.74 1.41 -5.20
CA GLY A 614 6.12 1.08 -3.83
C GLY A 614 5.05 1.48 -2.81
N ARG A 615 5.08 0.83 -1.65
CA ARG A 615 4.24 1.18 -0.50
C ARG A 615 4.92 2.22 0.38
N ALA A 616 4.15 3.15 0.93
CA ALA A 616 4.65 4.24 1.78
C ALA A 616 4.86 3.81 3.24
N ILE A 617 5.80 2.89 3.47
CA ILE A 617 6.10 2.37 4.81
C ILE A 617 6.75 3.48 5.67
N TRP A 618 6.05 3.94 6.72
CA TRP A 618 6.44 5.14 7.48
C TRP A 618 7.85 5.06 8.08
N PHE A 619 8.29 3.90 8.58
CA PHE A 619 9.61 3.74 9.20
C PHE A 619 10.75 3.68 8.17
N ARG A 620 10.48 3.80 6.88
CA ARG A 620 11.51 3.99 5.85
C ARG A 620 11.77 5.48 5.57
N ARG A 621 10.88 6.34 6.06
CA ARG A 621 10.79 7.76 5.73
C ARG A 621 11.18 8.64 6.90
N ASP A 622 12.16 9.50 6.72
CA ASP A 622 12.61 10.40 7.79
C ASP A 622 11.54 11.47 8.10
N ASP A 623 10.78 11.92 7.10
CA ASP A 623 9.69 12.89 7.28
C ASP A 623 8.53 12.34 8.13
N MET A 624 8.27 11.02 8.07
CA MET A 624 7.23 10.40 8.89
C MET A 624 7.75 9.92 10.25
N LYS A 625 8.98 9.38 10.31
CA LYS A 625 9.61 8.98 11.58
C LYS A 625 9.65 10.11 12.60
N ALA A 626 9.93 11.33 12.15
CA ALA A 626 10.00 12.49 13.03
C ALA A 626 8.65 12.83 13.68
N CYS A 627 7.54 12.46 13.06
CA CYS A 627 6.18 12.77 13.52
C CYS A 627 5.50 11.61 14.25
N VAL A 628 5.97 10.38 14.05
CA VAL A 628 5.34 9.16 14.59
C VAL A 628 5.78 8.94 16.04
N GLY A 629 4.80 8.86 16.93
CA GLY A 629 4.98 8.49 18.33
C GLY A 629 5.31 7.01 18.55
N THR A 630 5.43 6.60 19.81
CA THR A 630 5.77 5.23 20.19
C THR A 630 4.69 4.22 19.79
N ASN A 631 5.10 3.11 19.17
CA ASN A 631 4.22 1.98 18.90
C ASN A 631 4.17 1.05 20.12
N ARG A 632 2.97 0.65 20.56
CA ARG A 632 2.76 -0.29 21.68
C ARG A 632 3.42 -1.66 21.50
N PHE A 633 3.59 -2.13 20.26
CA PHE A 633 4.19 -3.41 19.93
C PHE A 633 5.71 -3.34 19.73
N HIS A 634 6.24 -2.12 19.57
CA HIS A 634 7.67 -1.85 19.42
C HIS A 634 8.06 -0.74 20.39
N MET A 635 8.19 -1.09 21.67
CA MET A 635 8.67 -0.16 22.68
C MET A 635 10.13 0.20 22.40
N VAL A 636 10.48 1.48 22.53
CA VAL A 636 11.84 2.00 22.33
C VAL A 636 12.73 1.41 23.43
N GLY A 637 13.41 0.31 23.08
CA GLY A 637 14.30 -0.48 23.94
C GLY A 637 15.04 -1.57 23.17
N ASP A 638 14.48 -2.04 22.05
CA ASP A 638 15.09 -3.04 21.15
C ASP A 638 15.89 -2.44 19.98
N THR A 639 16.29 -1.17 20.05
CA THR A 639 17.33 -0.67 19.13
C THR A 639 18.68 -1.11 19.69
N PRO A 640 19.48 -1.91 18.95
CA PRO A 640 20.87 -2.11 19.33
C PRO A 640 21.52 -0.73 19.31
N LYS A 641 22.04 -0.29 20.47
CA LYS A 641 22.95 0.85 20.49
C LYS A 641 24.06 0.55 19.47
N PRO A 642 24.36 1.48 18.54
CA PRO A 642 25.53 1.30 17.70
C PRO A 642 26.75 1.22 18.63
N ALA A 643 27.49 0.10 18.50
CA ALA A 643 28.81 -0.04 19.09
C ALA A 643 29.80 0.90 18.41
#